data_AF-A0A835K188-F1
#
_entry.id   AF-A0A835K188-F1
#
_cell.length_a   1.000
_cell.length_b   1.000
_cell.length_c   1.000
_cell.angle_alpha   90.00
_cell.angle_beta   90.00
_cell.angle_gamma   90.00
#
_symmetry.space_group_name_H-M   'P 1'
#
loop_
_entity.id
_entity.type
_entity.pdbx_description
1 polymer ?
#
loop_
_entity_poly.entity_id
_entity_poly.type
_entity_poly.pdbx_seq_one_letter_code
_entity_poly.pdbx_strand_id
1 'polypeptide(L)'
;MTPFEGNDDIKIVLTKPLSFDGDDDADYKAPNFVHRLFSLFRNVRPGSDLTNFQASLTPQFNIPKSQLQCFGESAYLFGKDLLYQCNNAESSIERFISVVAWSISTTRAPPFGVAPYNPILGETHHVSRGSLNVLLEQVSHHPPVSALHATDEKENIEIIWCQHPVPKFHGTRVEVEVLGKRQLKLLNHGETYMMKSPKFLVKFFPPRVDWIGDVNICCQETGLEAELCYITSSLFGCRGLHSVKGKIYQSSSMKTLYEVEGHWNSTVKVKDINNGKETIIYDAKEVFSELKTPVVDNLQRIWPTESAAVWSEVSNAILSKNWTKARDEKSSVEDNQRKLAKERNSKGETWVPKLFTVSYSKEDDWECSPIQERVPPAPIDVYRQHESSMEAQVSEGNDIKVVLTKPSSFDGDADADYTAPHFVHRLVSLFRNVRPGSDLTNFQASLTPQFNIPKSQLQFVGESAYLFGKDLLYQCNNAESSLERFISVVAWSISTTRAPAFGVAPYNPVLGETHHVSSGSLNVLLEQVSYHPPVAALHATDDKENIEFIWCQHPVPKFYGTRVEAEVLGKRQLKLLNHGETYMMNSPKLIVKFLPPRIDWIGDVNICCQETGLEAELCYITSSLFGCRGLHSVKGKIYQSSSMKTLYEDINNGKETIIYDAKKVFSELKTPVVENLQGIWPTESAAVWSEVSNSILSKNWTKARDEKSTVEDNQRKLAKERNSKGETWVPKLFTISYSKEDDWECSPIQERVPPAPIVVPI
;
A
#
# COMPACT_ATOMS: atom_id res chain seq x y z
N MET A 1 -30.35 -14.93 5.79
CA MET A 1 -30.46 -14.14 7.02
C MET A 1 -31.52 -13.08 6.82
N THR A 2 -32.50 -12.97 7.71
CA THR A 2 -33.29 -11.73 7.87
C THR A 2 -32.36 -10.60 8.32
N PRO A 3 -32.53 -9.36 7.84
CA PRO A 3 -31.74 -8.23 8.32
C PRO A 3 -32.03 -8.02 9.81
N PHE A 4 -31.02 -8.08 10.66
CA PHE A 4 -31.15 -7.65 12.05
C PHE A 4 -31.12 -6.12 12.06
N GLU A 5 -32.08 -5.50 12.76
CA GLU A 5 -32.14 -4.05 12.97
C GLU A 5 -30.85 -3.57 13.65
N GLY A 6 -30.18 -2.60 13.02
CA GLY A 6 -28.93 -2.02 13.51
C GLY A 6 -29.16 -1.29 14.83
N ASN A 7 -28.19 -1.42 15.75
CA ASN A 7 -28.18 -0.70 17.01
C ASN A 7 -27.24 0.50 16.88
N ASP A 8 -27.77 1.72 16.89
CA ASP A 8 -27.02 2.97 16.65
C ASP A 8 -25.96 3.28 17.73
N ASP A 9 -25.87 2.47 18.79
CA ASP A 9 -24.99 2.65 19.95
C ASP A 9 -23.72 1.76 19.98
N ILE A 10 -23.45 0.95 18.94
CA ILE A 10 -22.30 0.03 18.95
C ILE A 10 -20.98 0.81 18.75
N LYS A 11 -20.12 0.79 19.78
CA LYS A 11 -18.75 1.30 19.71
C LYS A 11 -17.78 0.22 19.26
N ILE A 12 -16.87 0.58 18.35
CA ILE A 12 -15.85 -0.32 17.81
C ILE A 12 -14.47 0.29 17.99
N VAL A 13 -13.51 -0.53 18.45
CA VAL A 13 -12.09 -0.16 18.51
C VAL A 13 -11.27 -1.19 17.74
N LEU A 14 -10.69 -0.75 16.62
CA LEU A 14 -9.75 -1.53 15.81
C LEU A 14 -8.33 -1.02 16.04
N THR A 15 -7.37 -1.95 16.11
CA THR A 15 -5.97 -1.65 16.43
C THR A 15 -5.04 -2.21 15.36
N LYS A 16 -3.86 -1.59 15.22
CA LYS A 16 -2.86 -2.01 14.23
C LYS A 16 -2.56 -3.51 14.33
N PRO A 17 -2.28 -4.19 13.20
CA PRO A 17 -1.90 -5.60 13.19
C PRO A 17 -0.67 -5.88 14.06
N LEU A 18 -0.52 -7.12 14.53
CA LEU A 18 0.69 -7.52 15.24
C LEU A 18 1.93 -7.39 14.32
N SER A 19 2.99 -6.74 14.82
CA SER A 19 4.27 -6.66 14.13
C SER A 19 4.93 -8.05 14.07
N PHE A 20 5.75 -8.30 13.04
CA PHE A 20 6.40 -9.59 12.87
C PHE A 20 7.68 -9.76 13.71
N ASP A 21 8.39 -8.65 13.98
CA ASP A 21 9.63 -8.67 14.77
C ASP A 21 9.38 -8.69 16.29
N GLY A 22 8.12 -8.58 16.74
CA GLY A 22 7.78 -8.53 18.16
C GLY A 22 8.29 -7.28 18.90
N ASP A 23 8.90 -6.32 18.18
CA ASP A 23 9.53 -5.11 18.72
C ASP A 23 8.52 -3.96 18.94
N ASP A 24 8.40 -3.61 20.22
CA ASP A 24 8.19 -2.34 20.96
C ASP A 24 7.66 -1.02 20.35
N ASP A 25 6.95 -0.99 19.22
CA ASP A 25 6.17 0.22 18.86
C ASP A 25 4.85 0.35 19.68
N ALA A 26 4.66 -0.56 20.63
CA ALA A 26 3.55 -0.63 21.55
C ALA A 26 3.68 0.41 22.66
N ASP A 27 3.20 1.62 22.40
CA ASP A 27 3.09 2.73 23.36
C ASP A 27 2.22 2.40 24.61
N TYR A 28 1.69 1.18 24.73
CA TYR A 28 0.76 0.72 25.78
C TYR A 28 1.40 -0.14 26.89
N LYS A 29 2.74 -0.20 27.04
CA LYS A 29 3.36 -0.96 28.15
C LYS A 29 3.15 -0.29 29.52
N ALA A 30 2.63 -1.04 30.48
CA ALA A 30 2.51 -0.58 31.87
C ALA A 30 3.91 -0.41 32.52
N PRO A 31 4.11 0.59 33.41
CA PRO A 31 5.38 0.76 34.14
C PRO A 31 5.76 -0.49 34.94
N ASN A 32 7.03 -0.70 35.31
CA ASN A 32 7.47 -1.82 36.18
C ASN A 32 7.05 -3.23 35.73
N PHE A 33 6.88 -3.42 34.42
CA PHE A 33 6.31 -4.61 33.80
C PHE A 33 6.93 -5.93 34.26
N VAL A 34 8.27 -6.03 34.26
CA VAL A 34 9.02 -7.24 34.62
C VAL A 34 8.75 -7.68 36.07
N HIS A 35 8.71 -6.75 37.01
CA HIS A 35 8.41 -7.06 38.42
C HIS A 35 6.97 -7.56 38.59
N ARG A 36 6.01 -6.99 37.86
CA ARG A 36 4.61 -7.45 37.89
C ARG A 36 4.47 -8.85 37.28
N LEU A 37 5.17 -9.12 36.18
CA LEU A 37 5.20 -10.45 35.56
C LEU A 37 5.69 -11.53 36.54
N PHE A 38 6.77 -11.26 37.30
CA PHE A 38 7.22 -12.19 38.33
C PHE A 38 6.21 -12.38 39.47
N SER A 39 5.49 -11.32 39.85
CA SER A 39 4.46 -11.41 40.90
C SER A 39 3.28 -12.31 40.50
N LEU A 40 2.92 -12.34 39.21
CA LEU A 40 1.85 -13.21 38.68
C LEU A 40 2.14 -14.70 38.89
N PHE A 41 3.40 -15.11 38.71
CA PHE A 41 3.79 -16.53 38.79
C PHE A 41 4.30 -16.95 40.18
N ARG A 42 4.38 -16.03 41.15
CA ARG A 42 4.95 -16.29 42.49
C ARG A 42 4.32 -17.49 43.20
N ASN A 43 3.01 -17.69 43.01
CA ASN A 43 2.25 -18.75 43.64
C ASN A 43 1.93 -19.94 42.70
N VAL A 44 2.46 -19.93 41.48
CA VAL A 44 2.22 -20.96 40.47
C VAL A 44 3.34 -22.00 40.55
N ARG A 45 2.98 -23.28 40.67
CA ARG A 45 3.98 -24.37 40.75
C ARG A 45 4.39 -24.82 39.35
N PRO A 46 5.68 -25.16 39.10
CA PRO A 46 6.07 -25.83 37.86
C PRO A 46 5.21 -27.09 37.62
N GLY A 47 4.76 -27.27 36.39
CA GLY A 47 3.79 -28.29 35.98
C GLY A 47 2.33 -27.84 35.98
N SER A 48 2.01 -26.66 36.53
CA SER A 48 0.62 -26.16 36.59
C SER A 48 0.06 -25.89 35.20
N ASP A 49 -1.20 -26.30 35.02
CA ASP A 49 -2.05 -25.91 33.89
C ASP A 49 -2.52 -24.46 34.07
N LEU A 50 -2.32 -23.65 33.04
CA LEU A 50 -2.66 -22.22 33.02
C LEU A 50 -3.89 -21.91 32.14
N THR A 51 -4.66 -22.90 31.70
CA THR A 51 -5.78 -22.71 30.77
C THR A 51 -6.78 -21.67 31.28
N ASN A 52 -7.03 -21.64 32.59
CA ASN A 52 -7.91 -20.65 33.23
C ASN A 52 -7.18 -19.39 33.74
N PHE A 53 -5.85 -19.34 33.61
CA PHE A 53 -5.02 -18.23 34.12
C PHE A 53 -5.24 -16.94 33.33
N GLN A 54 -5.59 -17.04 32.04
CA GLN A 54 -5.78 -15.88 31.16
C GLN A 54 -6.93 -14.98 31.65
N ALA A 55 -8.01 -15.55 32.20
CA ALA A 55 -9.10 -14.81 32.83
C ALA A 55 -8.66 -14.01 34.07
N SER A 56 -7.54 -14.40 34.70
CA SER A 56 -6.98 -13.72 35.88
C SER A 56 -5.97 -12.64 35.54
N LEU A 57 -5.64 -12.45 34.26
CA LEU A 57 -4.73 -11.39 33.83
C LEU A 57 -5.39 -10.02 34.03
N THR A 58 -4.63 -9.09 34.60
CA THR A 58 -5.05 -7.68 34.65
C THR A 58 -4.83 -7.02 33.29
N PRO A 59 -5.56 -5.94 32.95
CA PRO A 59 -5.43 -5.27 31.65
C PRO A 59 -4.01 -4.81 31.28
N GLN A 60 -3.12 -4.67 32.28
CA GLN A 60 -1.71 -4.32 32.10
C GLN A 60 -0.90 -5.39 31.35
N PHE A 61 -1.41 -6.62 31.32
CA PHE A 61 -0.83 -7.74 30.57
C PHE A 61 -1.61 -8.02 29.29
N ASN A 62 -2.60 -7.19 28.94
CA ASN A 62 -3.38 -7.37 27.73
C ASN A 62 -2.93 -6.47 26.59
N ILE A 63 -2.85 -7.03 25.39
CA ILE A 63 -2.92 -6.23 24.16
C ILE A 63 -4.39 -5.90 23.86
N PRO A 64 -4.68 -4.74 23.22
CA PRO A 64 -6.04 -4.34 22.85
C PRO A 64 -6.55 -5.13 21.62
N LYS A 65 -6.57 -6.46 21.75
CA LYS A 65 -7.06 -7.44 20.77
C LYS A 65 -7.57 -8.69 21.49
N SER A 66 -8.67 -9.24 20.99
CA SER A 66 -9.16 -10.57 21.36
C SER A 66 -8.30 -11.67 20.73
N GLN A 67 -8.29 -12.86 21.34
CA GLN A 67 -7.63 -14.01 20.76
C GLN A 67 -8.21 -14.38 19.39
N LEU A 68 -9.52 -14.16 19.16
CA LEU A 68 -10.14 -14.37 17.84
C LEU A 68 -9.54 -13.45 16.78
N GLN A 69 -9.27 -12.18 17.13
CA GLN A 69 -8.62 -11.24 16.22
C GLN A 69 -7.19 -11.71 15.92
N CYS A 70 -6.37 -11.99 16.94
CA CYS A 70 -5.00 -12.47 16.71
C CYS A 70 -4.95 -13.77 15.89
N PHE A 71 -5.92 -14.67 16.12
CA PHE A 71 -6.03 -15.91 15.36
C PHE A 71 -6.44 -15.66 13.92
N GLY A 72 -7.46 -14.81 13.68
CA GLY A 72 -7.87 -14.40 12.34
C GLY A 72 -6.77 -13.68 11.57
N GLU A 73 -6.04 -12.75 12.20
CA GLU A 73 -4.94 -12.02 11.57
C GLU A 73 -3.86 -12.96 10.99
N SER A 74 -3.67 -14.14 11.59
CA SER A 74 -2.75 -15.16 11.06
C SER A 74 -3.26 -15.87 9.79
N ALA A 75 -4.54 -15.72 9.44
CA ALA A 75 -5.14 -16.28 8.23
C ALA A 75 -5.26 -15.24 7.11
N TYR A 76 -5.52 -13.97 7.42
CA TYR A 76 -5.75 -12.93 6.41
C TYR A 76 -4.72 -11.80 6.36
N LEU A 77 -3.93 -11.49 7.40
CA LEU A 77 -3.03 -10.32 7.35
C LEU A 77 -1.61 -10.63 6.89
N PHE A 78 -1.41 -10.61 5.58
CA PHE A 78 -0.11 -10.65 4.92
C PHE A 78 -0.05 -9.48 3.92
N GLY A 79 1.09 -8.84 3.72
CA GLY A 79 1.30 -7.89 2.61
C GLY A 79 1.23 -8.63 1.27
N LYS A 80 1.99 -9.72 1.15
CA LYS A 80 2.01 -10.61 0.00
C LYS A 80 0.85 -11.62 0.00
N ASP A 81 0.15 -11.77 -1.12
CA ASP A 81 -0.93 -12.78 -1.25
C ASP A 81 -0.38 -14.21 -1.42
N LEU A 82 0.01 -14.83 -0.30
CA LEU A 82 0.52 -16.20 -0.26
C LEU A 82 -0.55 -17.25 -0.61
N LEU A 83 -1.84 -16.97 -0.37
CA LEU A 83 -2.94 -17.90 -0.68
C LEU A 83 -3.15 -18.00 -2.19
N TYR A 84 -3.09 -16.87 -2.90
CA TYR A 84 -3.08 -16.88 -4.37
C TYR A 84 -1.95 -17.76 -4.92
N GLN A 85 -0.75 -17.69 -4.33
CA GLN A 85 0.39 -18.53 -4.75
C GLN A 85 0.15 -20.02 -4.49
N CYS A 86 -0.46 -20.36 -3.35
CA CYS A 86 -0.84 -21.75 -3.07
C CYS A 86 -1.75 -22.31 -4.17
N ASN A 87 -2.70 -21.51 -4.64
CA ASN A 87 -3.70 -21.95 -5.61
C ASN A 87 -3.23 -21.90 -7.07
N ASN A 88 -2.33 -20.98 -7.43
CA ASN A 88 -1.97 -20.72 -8.83
C ASN A 88 -0.61 -21.33 -9.26
N ALA A 89 0.10 -22.04 -8.38
CA ALA A 89 1.29 -22.78 -8.78
C ALA A 89 0.95 -23.96 -9.70
N GLU A 90 1.78 -24.18 -10.72
CA GLU A 90 1.50 -25.08 -11.86
C GLU A 90 1.46 -26.55 -11.43
N SER A 91 2.46 -26.98 -10.67
CA SER A 91 2.59 -28.37 -10.22
C SER A 91 2.13 -28.56 -8.77
N SER A 92 1.68 -29.77 -8.43
CA SER A 92 1.26 -30.13 -7.06
C SER A 92 2.38 -29.93 -6.02
N ILE A 93 3.64 -30.17 -6.42
CA ILE A 93 4.80 -29.94 -5.55
C ILE A 93 5.09 -28.46 -5.31
N GLU A 94 4.93 -27.61 -6.33
CA GLU A 94 5.09 -26.16 -6.16
C GLU A 94 3.96 -25.57 -5.31
N ARG A 95 2.71 -26.01 -5.52
CA ARG A 95 1.59 -25.67 -4.63
C ARG A 95 1.87 -26.09 -3.20
N PHE A 96 2.37 -27.32 -2.99
CA PHE A 96 2.72 -27.82 -1.67
C PHE A 96 3.84 -26.99 -1.01
N ILE A 97 4.87 -26.58 -1.76
CA ILE A 97 5.92 -25.66 -1.27
C ILE A 97 5.32 -24.30 -0.86
N SER A 98 4.39 -23.76 -1.66
CA SER A 98 3.67 -22.53 -1.30
C SER A 98 2.81 -22.70 -0.05
N VAL A 99 2.15 -23.85 0.13
CA VAL A 99 1.41 -24.17 1.37
C VAL A 99 2.34 -24.23 2.58
N VAL A 100 3.55 -24.80 2.44
CA VAL A 100 4.57 -24.79 3.49
C VAL A 100 4.97 -23.35 3.84
N ALA A 101 5.22 -22.50 2.85
CA ALA A 101 5.54 -21.09 3.07
C ALA A 101 4.41 -20.32 3.77
N TRP A 102 3.18 -20.51 3.32
CA TRP A 102 2.00 -19.92 3.95
C TRP A 102 1.82 -20.42 5.39
N SER A 103 2.00 -21.72 5.66
CA SER A 103 1.96 -22.27 7.01
C SER A 103 2.95 -21.57 7.95
N ILE A 104 4.18 -21.36 7.49
CA ILE A 104 5.23 -20.66 8.24
C ILE A 104 4.83 -19.21 8.50
N SER A 105 4.25 -18.53 7.51
CA SER A 105 3.79 -17.14 7.68
C SER A 105 2.74 -16.97 8.79
N THR A 106 1.99 -18.02 9.11
CA THR A 106 0.98 -17.95 10.18
C THR A 106 1.57 -17.90 11.60
N THR A 107 2.89 -18.14 11.77
CA THR A 107 3.54 -18.14 13.09
C THR A 107 3.96 -16.74 13.54
N ARG A 108 2.98 -15.90 13.90
CA ARG A 108 3.20 -14.53 14.42
C ARG A 108 3.23 -14.54 15.94
N ALA A 109 4.25 -13.94 16.55
CA ALA A 109 4.38 -13.89 18.00
C ALA A 109 3.90 -12.54 18.56
N PRO A 110 3.06 -12.52 19.61
CA PRO A 110 2.78 -11.29 20.33
C PRO A 110 4.04 -10.77 21.06
N PRO A 111 4.12 -9.47 21.37
CA PRO A 111 5.23 -8.93 22.16
C PRO A 111 5.40 -9.66 23.49
N PHE A 112 6.64 -9.74 23.97
CA PHE A 112 6.94 -10.47 25.19
C PHE A 112 6.13 -9.94 26.40
N GLY A 113 5.44 -10.87 27.06
CA GLY A 113 4.79 -10.66 28.34
C GLY A 113 3.35 -10.12 28.28
N VAL A 114 2.83 -9.85 27.09
CA VAL A 114 1.41 -9.49 26.90
C VAL A 114 0.65 -10.64 26.22
N ALA A 115 -0.65 -10.71 26.48
CA ALA A 115 -1.56 -11.72 25.91
C ALA A 115 -2.86 -11.05 25.41
N PRO A 116 -3.50 -11.57 24.37
CA PRO A 116 -4.81 -11.07 23.95
C PRO A 116 -5.89 -11.31 25.02
N TYR A 117 -7.04 -10.65 24.89
CA TYR A 117 -8.22 -10.96 25.70
C TYR A 117 -8.66 -12.40 25.46
N ASN A 118 -9.07 -13.08 26.53
CA ASN A 118 -9.71 -14.40 26.42
C ASN A 118 -11.14 -14.18 25.90
N PRO A 119 -11.51 -14.72 24.73
CA PRO A 119 -12.82 -14.42 24.15
C PRO A 119 -13.96 -14.93 25.02
N ILE A 120 -15.06 -14.17 25.08
CA ILE A 120 -16.27 -14.63 25.75
C ILE A 120 -16.95 -15.72 24.91
N LEU A 121 -17.75 -16.59 25.55
CA LEU A 121 -18.47 -17.63 24.82
C LEU A 121 -19.45 -17.01 23.80
N GLY A 122 -19.36 -17.42 22.54
CA GLY A 122 -20.16 -16.87 21.44
C GLY A 122 -19.65 -15.53 20.88
N GLU A 123 -18.48 -15.06 21.32
CA GLU A 123 -17.79 -13.94 20.66
C GLU A 123 -17.47 -14.33 19.21
N THR A 124 -17.52 -13.36 18.30
CA THR A 124 -17.30 -13.53 16.86
C THR A 124 -16.23 -12.57 16.36
N HIS A 125 -15.55 -12.92 15.27
CA HIS A 125 -14.75 -11.96 14.49
C HIS A 125 -15.04 -12.15 13.00
N HIS A 126 -15.58 -11.12 12.33
CA HIS A 126 -15.95 -11.17 10.90
C HIS A 126 -15.24 -10.08 10.11
N VAL A 127 -14.37 -10.48 9.18
CA VAL A 127 -13.50 -9.56 8.42
C VAL A 127 -13.29 -10.01 6.97
N SER A 128 -13.20 -9.05 6.06
CA SER A 128 -12.92 -9.25 4.64
C SER A 128 -11.56 -8.70 4.26
N ARG A 129 -10.88 -9.39 3.36
CA ARG A 129 -9.66 -8.94 2.71
C ARG A 129 -9.74 -9.27 1.22
N GLY A 130 -10.08 -8.27 0.40
CA GLY A 130 -10.34 -8.51 -1.01
C GLY A 130 -11.50 -9.50 -1.19
N SER A 131 -11.27 -10.61 -1.89
CA SER A 131 -12.25 -11.70 -2.06
C SER A 131 -12.30 -12.71 -0.92
N LEU A 132 -11.31 -12.71 -0.01
CA LEU A 132 -11.27 -13.61 1.14
C LEU A 132 -12.14 -13.07 2.28
N ASN A 133 -13.18 -13.80 2.64
CA ASN A 133 -14.03 -13.49 3.79
C ASN A 133 -13.72 -14.47 4.92
N VAL A 134 -13.47 -13.94 6.12
CA VAL A 134 -13.03 -14.70 7.30
C VAL A 134 -14.02 -14.51 8.45
N LEU A 135 -14.42 -15.61 9.06
CA LEU A 135 -15.37 -15.64 10.15
C LEU A 135 -14.90 -16.57 11.27
N LEU A 136 -14.89 -16.06 12.50
CA LEU A 136 -14.52 -16.81 13.69
C LEU A 136 -15.63 -16.78 14.74
N GLU A 137 -15.70 -17.85 15.55
CA GLU A 137 -16.55 -17.93 16.73
C GLU A 137 -15.79 -18.59 17.89
N GLN A 138 -15.97 -18.07 19.11
CA GLN A 138 -15.58 -18.77 20.34
C GLN A 138 -16.64 -19.82 20.70
N VAL A 139 -16.39 -21.07 20.33
CA VAL A 139 -17.38 -22.15 20.46
C VAL A 139 -17.41 -22.82 21.84
N SER A 140 -16.32 -22.71 22.60
CA SER A 140 -16.24 -23.14 24.00
C SER A 140 -15.36 -22.20 24.82
N HIS A 141 -15.62 -22.06 26.12
CA HIS A 141 -14.84 -21.20 27.02
C HIS A 141 -14.05 -21.99 28.08
N HIS A 142 -14.51 -23.18 28.47
CA HIS A 142 -13.80 -24.08 29.39
C HIS A 142 -13.82 -25.52 28.84
N PRO A 143 -12.78 -25.94 28.08
CA PRO A 143 -11.62 -25.16 27.66
C PRO A 143 -11.94 -24.11 26.57
N PRO A 144 -11.07 -23.11 26.33
CA PRO A 144 -11.27 -22.10 25.31
C PRO A 144 -11.01 -22.66 23.90
N VAL A 145 -12.06 -22.84 23.11
CA VAL A 145 -11.99 -23.37 21.73
C VAL A 145 -12.51 -22.32 20.76
N SER A 146 -11.73 -22.04 19.72
CA SER A 146 -12.06 -21.09 18.67
C SER A 146 -12.16 -21.82 17.32
N ALA A 147 -13.22 -21.52 16.57
CA ALA A 147 -13.43 -22.03 15.22
C ALA A 147 -13.24 -20.90 14.20
N LEU A 148 -12.67 -21.20 13.05
CA LEU A 148 -12.46 -20.29 11.92
C LEU A 148 -12.95 -20.94 10.64
N HIS A 149 -13.72 -20.20 9.86
CA HIS A 149 -14.07 -20.50 8.47
C HIS A 149 -13.66 -19.30 7.62
N ALA A 150 -12.98 -19.55 6.51
CA ALA A 150 -12.74 -18.52 5.50
C ALA A 150 -12.97 -19.08 4.11
N THR A 151 -13.54 -18.26 3.24
CA THR A 151 -13.76 -18.60 1.84
C THR A 151 -13.36 -17.46 0.93
N ASP A 152 -12.61 -17.79 -0.12
CA ASP A 152 -12.37 -16.91 -1.27
C ASP A 152 -13.11 -17.49 -2.48
N GLU A 153 -14.21 -16.84 -2.87
CA GLU A 153 -15.03 -17.31 -4.00
C GLU A 153 -14.34 -17.10 -5.35
N LYS A 154 -13.46 -16.11 -5.46
CA LYS A 154 -12.79 -15.77 -6.71
C LYS A 154 -11.70 -16.78 -7.01
N GLU A 155 -10.92 -17.13 -6.00
CA GLU A 155 -9.84 -18.09 -6.10
C GLU A 155 -10.29 -19.53 -5.79
N ASN A 156 -11.55 -19.75 -5.37
CA ASN A 156 -12.07 -21.05 -4.94
C ASN A 156 -11.20 -21.69 -3.83
N ILE A 157 -10.90 -20.92 -2.79
CA ILE A 157 -10.14 -21.36 -1.62
C ILE A 157 -11.06 -21.45 -0.41
N GLU A 158 -10.88 -22.49 0.41
CA GLU A 158 -11.57 -22.63 1.69
C GLU A 158 -10.58 -22.95 2.82
N ILE A 159 -10.74 -22.32 3.97
CA ILE A 159 -9.94 -22.53 5.18
C ILE A 159 -10.87 -22.88 6.33
N ILE A 160 -10.57 -23.98 7.02
CA ILE A 160 -11.36 -24.43 8.19
C ILE A 160 -10.40 -24.80 9.31
N TRP A 161 -10.42 -24.04 10.40
CA TRP A 161 -9.60 -24.32 11.59
C TRP A 161 -10.48 -24.46 12.83
N CYS A 162 -10.07 -25.36 13.73
CA CYS A 162 -10.68 -25.54 15.05
C CYS A 162 -9.52 -25.74 16.02
N GLN A 163 -9.29 -24.79 16.94
CA GLN A 163 -8.10 -24.79 17.79
C GLN A 163 -8.37 -24.39 19.22
N HIS A 164 -7.55 -24.91 20.14
CA HIS A 164 -7.53 -24.50 21.54
C HIS A 164 -6.10 -24.50 22.11
N PRO A 165 -5.68 -23.44 22.82
CA PRO A 165 -4.37 -23.39 23.46
C PRO A 165 -4.39 -24.04 24.86
N VAL A 166 -3.36 -24.84 25.15
CA VAL A 166 -3.11 -25.48 26.44
C VAL A 166 -1.78 -24.98 27.02
N PRO A 167 -1.80 -23.91 27.82
CA PRO A 167 -0.60 -23.33 28.42
C PRO A 167 -0.16 -24.09 29.68
N LYS A 168 1.13 -24.41 29.77
CA LYS A 168 1.77 -25.10 30.90
C LYS A 168 2.94 -24.30 31.45
N PHE A 169 2.95 -24.08 32.76
CA PHE A 169 4.06 -23.40 33.43
C PHE A 169 5.17 -24.38 33.80
N HIS A 170 6.42 -24.06 33.45
CA HIS A 170 7.59 -24.88 33.79
C HIS A 170 8.58 -24.17 34.74
N GLY A 171 8.12 -23.16 35.49
CA GLY A 171 8.96 -22.37 36.39
C GLY A 171 9.62 -21.19 35.70
N THR A 172 10.52 -21.45 34.74
CA THR A 172 11.27 -20.39 34.03
C THR A 172 10.74 -20.08 32.64
N ARG A 173 9.72 -20.82 32.20
CA ARG A 173 9.06 -20.66 30.90
C ARG A 173 7.60 -21.09 30.98
N VAL A 174 6.80 -20.59 30.05
CA VAL A 174 5.46 -21.10 29.72
C VAL A 174 5.54 -21.72 28.32
N GLU A 175 5.04 -22.93 28.17
CA GLU A 175 4.86 -23.59 26.88
C GLU A 175 3.37 -23.70 26.60
N VAL A 176 2.93 -23.24 25.44
CA VAL A 176 1.54 -23.29 25.02
C VAL A 176 1.43 -24.23 23.84
N GLU A 177 0.80 -25.36 24.06
CA GLU A 177 0.48 -26.31 22.99
C GLU A 177 -0.81 -25.87 22.32
N VAL A 178 -0.78 -25.65 21.01
CA VAL A 178 -1.96 -25.25 20.23
C VAL A 178 -2.54 -26.51 19.59
N LEU A 179 -3.56 -27.07 20.23
CA LEU A 179 -4.24 -28.28 19.79
C LEU A 179 -5.34 -27.96 18.77
N GLY A 180 -5.79 -28.99 18.06
CA GLY A 180 -6.82 -28.90 17.04
C GLY A 180 -6.31 -29.08 15.60
N LYS A 181 -7.19 -28.88 14.63
CA LYS A 181 -6.98 -29.18 13.20
C LYS A 181 -6.98 -27.90 12.38
N ARG A 182 -6.06 -27.81 11.40
CA ARG A 182 -6.03 -26.75 10.38
C ARG A 182 -6.18 -27.38 9.01
N GLN A 183 -7.12 -26.88 8.24
CA GLN A 183 -7.36 -27.31 6.88
C GLN A 183 -7.31 -26.12 5.92
N LEU A 184 -6.61 -26.30 4.80
CA LEU A 184 -6.68 -25.45 3.61
C LEU A 184 -7.14 -26.32 2.45
N LYS A 185 -8.18 -25.92 1.74
CA LYS A 185 -8.67 -26.59 0.54
C LYS A 185 -8.45 -25.70 -0.67
N LEU A 186 -7.81 -26.24 -1.69
CA LEU A 186 -7.66 -25.62 -3.00
C LEU A 186 -8.65 -26.31 -3.94
N LEU A 187 -9.86 -25.76 -4.05
CA LEU A 187 -10.99 -26.46 -4.67
C LEU A 187 -10.79 -26.65 -6.17
N ASN A 188 -10.04 -25.75 -6.83
CA ASN A 188 -9.67 -25.87 -8.24
C ASN A 188 -8.85 -27.14 -8.55
N HIS A 189 -8.12 -27.66 -7.55
CA HIS A 189 -7.25 -28.83 -7.70
C HIS A 189 -7.81 -30.08 -7.01
N GLY A 190 -8.89 -29.93 -6.24
CA GLY A 190 -9.40 -31.00 -5.38
C GLY A 190 -8.40 -31.41 -4.29
N GLU A 191 -7.54 -30.50 -3.84
CA GLU A 191 -6.47 -30.77 -2.89
C GLU A 191 -6.82 -30.26 -1.49
N THR A 192 -6.65 -31.12 -0.49
CA THR A 192 -6.85 -30.78 0.92
C THR A 192 -5.52 -30.89 1.68
N TYR A 193 -5.11 -29.78 2.28
CA TYR A 193 -3.91 -29.70 3.10
C TYR A 193 -4.29 -29.69 4.58
N MET A 194 -3.80 -30.67 5.32
CA MET A 194 -3.96 -30.78 6.76
C MET A 194 -2.68 -30.37 7.47
N MET A 195 -2.81 -29.57 8.52
CA MET A 195 -1.66 -28.97 9.22
C MET A 195 -1.88 -28.93 10.74
N LYS A 196 -0.78 -29.02 11.47
CA LYS A 196 -0.72 -28.73 12.91
C LYS A 196 -0.06 -27.38 13.17
N SER A 197 -0.19 -26.88 14.40
CA SER A 197 0.50 -25.66 14.86
C SER A 197 1.74 -26.01 15.67
N PRO A 198 2.83 -25.21 15.58
CA PRO A 198 3.94 -25.32 16.53
C PRO A 198 3.51 -24.89 17.94
N LYS A 199 4.31 -25.24 18.95
CA LYS A 199 4.09 -24.80 20.33
C LYS A 199 4.64 -23.39 20.52
N PHE A 200 3.90 -22.54 21.21
CA PHE A 200 4.38 -21.20 21.55
C PHE A 200 5.17 -21.24 22.87
N LEU A 201 6.33 -20.59 22.88
CA LEU A 201 7.24 -20.58 24.02
C LEU A 201 7.41 -19.15 24.53
N VAL A 202 7.13 -18.94 25.81
CA VAL A 202 7.48 -17.71 26.55
C VAL A 202 8.58 -18.04 27.55
N LYS A 203 9.79 -17.53 27.35
CA LYS A 203 10.92 -17.71 28.27
C LYS A 203 11.16 -16.44 29.06
N PHE A 204 11.25 -16.54 30.39
CA PHE A 204 11.47 -15.38 31.26
C PHE A 204 12.95 -14.99 31.38
N PHE A 205 13.89 -15.91 31.10
CA PHE A 205 15.33 -15.67 31.25
C PHE A 205 16.18 -16.35 30.15
N PRO A 206 16.89 -15.59 29.29
CA PRO A 206 16.60 -14.20 28.96
C PRO A 206 15.16 -14.05 28.40
N PRO A 207 14.46 -12.92 28.67
CA PRO A 207 13.11 -12.65 28.19
C PRO A 207 13.00 -12.78 26.67
N ARG A 208 12.13 -13.69 26.19
CA ARG A 208 11.82 -13.83 24.76
C ARG A 208 10.58 -14.67 24.52
N VAL A 209 10.04 -14.54 23.33
CA VAL A 209 9.01 -15.42 22.75
C VAL A 209 9.60 -16.19 21.57
N ASP A 210 9.13 -17.41 21.34
CA ASP A 210 9.56 -18.23 20.20
C ASP A 210 8.48 -19.26 19.84
N TRP A 211 8.63 -19.89 18.68
CA TRP A 211 7.88 -21.08 18.29
C TRP A 211 8.81 -22.30 18.38
N ILE A 212 8.31 -23.42 18.90
CA ILE A 212 9.07 -24.66 19.08
C ILE A 212 8.26 -25.90 18.72
N GLY A 213 8.95 -27.00 18.46
CA GLY A 213 8.35 -28.32 18.26
C GLY A 213 8.10 -28.67 16.79
N ASP A 214 7.55 -29.85 16.59
CA ASP A 214 7.41 -30.45 15.26
C ASP A 214 6.03 -30.16 14.67
N VAL A 215 6.02 -29.81 13.39
CA VAL A 215 4.83 -29.53 12.59
C VAL A 215 4.83 -30.44 11.38
N ASN A 216 3.72 -31.14 11.18
CA ASN A 216 3.46 -31.92 9.98
C ASN A 216 2.41 -31.21 9.13
N ILE A 217 2.64 -31.20 7.83
CA ILE A 217 1.71 -30.73 6.79
C ILE A 217 1.58 -31.87 5.80
N CYS A 218 0.36 -32.27 5.44
CA CYS A 218 0.12 -33.34 4.49
C CYS A 218 -1.01 -33.02 3.53
N CYS A 219 -0.92 -33.54 2.31
CA CYS A 219 -2.00 -33.56 1.33
C CYS A 219 -2.19 -34.99 0.83
N GLN A 220 -3.32 -35.58 1.18
CA GLN A 220 -3.59 -36.99 0.91
C GLN A 220 -3.74 -37.26 -0.60
N GLU A 221 -4.34 -36.32 -1.32
CA GLU A 221 -4.63 -36.44 -2.76
C GLU A 221 -3.36 -36.45 -3.61
N THR A 222 -2.32 -35.73 -3.18
CA THR A 222 -1.02 -35.68 -3.85
C THR A 222 0.00 -36.67 -3.25
N GLY A 223 -0.23 -37.14 -2.03
CA GLY A 223 0.70 -37.97 -1.26
C GLY A 223 1.98 -37.23 -0.86
N LEU A 224 1.93 -35.90 -0.77
CA LEU A 224 3.04 -35.06 -0.34
C LEU A 224 2.93 -34.73 1.14
N GLU A 225 4.07 -34.77 1.82
CA GLU A 225 4.20 -34.46 3.24
C GLU A 225 5.41 -33.56 3.53
N ALA A 226 5.26 -32.66 4.50
CA ALA A 226 6.35 -31.90 5.10
C ALA A 226 6.44 -32.21 6.60
N GLU A 227 7.67 -32.40 7.06
CA GLU A 227 8.04 -32.40 8.47
C GLU A 227 8.91 -31.19 8.73
N LEU A 228 8.43 -30.27 9.57
CA LEU A 228 9.14 -29.07 10.00
C LEU A 228 9.41 -29.14 11.51
N CYS A 229 10.57 -28.67 11.94
CA CYS A 229 11.00 -28.61 13.32
C CYS A 229 11.39 -27.18 13.66
N TYR A 230 10.71 -26.60 14.64
CA TYR A 230 10.96 -25.26 15.16
C TYR A 230 11.92 -25.36 16.35
N ILE A 231 13.08 -24.71 16.26
CA ILE A 231 14.22 -24.90 17.18
C ILE A 231 14.64 -23.56 17.80
N THR A 232 14.92 -23.60 19.12
CA THR A 232 15.27 -22.42 19.95
C THR A 232 16.68 -22.51 20.59
N SER A 233 17.57 -23.44 20.16
CA SER A 233 18.94 -23.56 20.70
C SER A 233 19.97 -24.25 19.78
N SER A 234 21.22 -23.77 19.84
CA SER A 234 22.44 -24.57 19.58
C SER A 234 23.33 -24.63 20.82
N LEU A 235 24.05 -25.74 21.02
CA LEU A 235 24.95 -25.98 22.16
C LEU A 235 26.26 -25.17 22.10
N PHE A 236 26.54 -24.48 20.98
CA PHE A 236 27.78 -23.71 20.76
C PHE A 236 27.50 -22.44 19.93
N GLY A 237 27.18 -21.32 20.59
CA GLY A 237 27.32 -19.96 20.05
C GLY A 237 26.35 -19.52 18.93
N CYS A 238 25.44 -18.61 19.26
CA CYS A 238 24.76 -17.61 18.40
C CYS A 238 24.08 -18.00 17.07
N ARG A 239 24.07 -19.26 16.62
CA ARG A 239 23.32 -19.70 15.42
C ARG A 239 22.22 -20.68 15.82
N GLY A 240 20.94 -20.31 15.64
CA GLY A 240 19.81 -21.24 15.81
C GLY A 240 18.58 -20.74 16.58
N LEU A 241 18.42 -19.43 16.84
CA LEU A 241 17.16 -18.89 17.37
C LEU A 241 16.15 -18.73 16.21
N HIS A 242 14.85 -18.93 16.49
CA HIS A 242 13.78 -18.83 15.49
C HIS A 242 13.93 -19.78 14.30
N SER A 243 14.73 -20.85 14.43
CA SER A 243 15.09 -21.68 13.30
C SER A 243 13.96 -22.64 12.93
N VAL A 244 13.75 -22.80 11.62
CA VAL A 244 12.88 -23.83 11.05
C VAL A 244 13.74 -24.73 10.19
N LYS A 245 13.66 -26.05 10.43
CA LYS A 245 14.35 -27.07 9.64
C LYS A 245 13.39 -28.19 9.29
N GLY A 246 13.53 -28.78 8.12
CA GLY A 246 12.59 -29.82 7.73
C GLY A 246 12.88 -30.44 6.38
N LYS A 247 11.92 -31.21 5.90
CA LYS A 247 11.96 -31.86 4.59
C LYS A 247 10.56 -31.99 4.01
N ILE A 248 10.49 -32.01 2.69
CA ILE A 248 9.29 -32.35 1.92
C ILE A 248 9.57 -33.68 1.22
N TYR A 249 8.64 -34.62 1.31
CA TYR A 249 8.80 -35.97 0.78
C TYR A 249 7.49 -36.54 0.22
N GLN A 250 7.62 -37.58 -0.62
CA GLN A 250 6.49 -38.36 -1.11
C GLN A 250 6.19 -39.51 -0.15
N SER A 251 5.00 -39.56 0.45
CA SER A 251 4.64 -40.54 1.49
C SER A 251 4.73 -41.98 1.02
N SER A 252 4.32 -42.26 -0.23
CA SER A 252 4.30 -43.62 -0.79
C SER A 252 5.68 -44.26 -0.94
N SER A 253 6.73 -43.45 -1.11
CA SER A 253 8.10 -43.92 -1.33
C SER A 253 9.06 -43.52 -0.22
N MET A 254 8.62 -42.67 0.72
CA MET A 254 9.46 -41.98 1.70
C MET A 254 10.65 -41.23 1.06
N LYS A 255 10.57 -40.92 -0.24
CA LYS A 255 11.63 -40.22 -0.97
C LYS A 255 11.58 -38.73 -0.63
N THR A 256 12.64 -38.22 0.01
CA THR A 256 12.83 -36.79 0.20
C THR A 256 13.02 -36.08 -1.14
N LEU A 257 12.24 -35.02 -1.36
CA LEU A 257 12.28 -34.18 -2.55
C LEU A 257 13.00 -32.86 -2.26
N TYR A 258 12.72 -32.25 -1.11
CA TYR A 258 13.32 -30.98 -0.69
C TYR A 258 13.75 -31.00 0.78
N GLU A 259 14.81 -30.27 1.09
CA GLU A 259 15.18 -29.86 2.46
C GLU A 259 14.69 -28.44 2.71
N VAL A 260 14.15 -28.16 3.90
CA VAL A 260 13.69 -26.83 4.32
C VAL A 260 14.62 -26.32 5.41
N GLU A 261 15.13 -25.09 5.28
CA GLU A 261 15.96 -24.47 6.30
C GLU A 261 15.78 -22.94 6.32
N GLY A 262 15.74 -22.36 7.51
CA GLY A 262 15.80 -20.91 7.68
C GLY A 262 15.33 -20.47 9.06
N HIS A 263 14.73 -19.27 9.09
CA HIS A 263 14.21 -18.64 10.29
C HIS A 263 12.78 -18.11 10.06
N TRP A 264 11.83 -18.47 10.93
CA TRP A 264 10.41 -18.09 10.76
C TRP A 264 10.16 -16.58 10.86
N ASN A 265 11.06 -15.84 11.51
CA ASN A 265 11.01 -14.39 11.63
C ASN A 265 11.86 -13.65 10.58
N SER A 266 12.49 -14.37 9.65
CA SER A 266 13.30 -13.78 8.59
C SER A 266 13.05 -14.56 7.30
N THR A 267 14.04 -15.28 6.76
CA THR A 267 13.90 -16.01 5.51
C THR A 267 13.91 -17.52 5.71
N VAL A 268 13.10 -18.22 4.92
CA VAL A 268 13.11 -19.69 4.82
C VAL A 268 13.29 -20.09 3.37
N LYS A 269 14.20 -21.04 3.14
CA LYS A 269 14.53 -21.58 1.82
C LYS A 269 14.23 -23.08 1.75
N VAL A 270 13.99 -23.54 0.53
CA VAL A 270 13.98 -24.97 0.19
C VAL A 270 15.16 -25.30 -0.73
N LYS A 271 15.70 -26.50 -0.59
CA LYS A 271 16.77 -27.04 -1.43
C LYS A 271 16.29 -28.32 -2.09
N ASP A 272 16.27 -28.33 -3.42
CA ASP A 272 15.95 -29.52 -4.21
C ASP A 272 17.08 -30.55 -4.08
N ILE A 273 16.75 -31.77 -3.65
CA ILE A 273 17.73 -32.84 -3.42
C ILE A 273 18.35 -33.35 -4.73
N ASN A 274 17.61 -33.28 -5.85
CA ASN A 274 18.07 -33.85 -7.12
C ASN A 274 19.11 -32.96 -7.81
N ASN A 275 18.96 -31.64 -7.74
CA ASN A 275 19.83 -30.69 -8.45
C ASN A 275 20.57 -29.71 -7.53
N GLY A 276 20.28 -29.71 -6.22
CA GLY A 276 20.92 -28.85 -5.22
C GLY A 276 20.50 -27.38 -5.26
N LYS A 277 19.53 -26.99 -6.09
CA LYS A 277 19.06 -25.61 -6.22
C LYS A 277 18.36 -25.17 -4.94
N GLU A 278 18.79 -24.04 -4.39
CA GLU A 278 18.14 -23.37 -3.26
C GLU A 278 17.20 -22.27 -3.76
N THR A 279 16.00 -22.18 -3.17
CA THR A 279 14.99 -21.16 -3.48
C THR A 279 14.40 -20.62 -2.19
N ILE A 280 14.30 -19.30 -2.05
CA ILE A 280 13.61 -18.66 -0.91
C ILE A 280 12.11 -18.84 -1.13
N ILE A 281 11.44 -19.44 -0.15
CA ILE A 281 9.98 -19.69 -0.20
C ILE A 281 9.21 -18.73 0.68
N TYR A 282 9.86 -18.11 1.66
CA TYR A 282 9.27 -17.17 2.60
C TYR A 282 10.30 -16.12 3.02
N ASP A 283 9.89 -14.86 3.02
CA ASP A 283 10.62 -13.71 3.57
C ASP A 283 9.66 -12.89 4.43
N ALA A 284 9.89 -12.86 5.74
CA ALA A 284 9.04 -12.17 6.69
C ALA A 284 8.89 -10.67 6.40
N LYS A 285 9.94 -10.01 5.89
CA LYS A 285 9.89 -8.56 5.60
C LYS A 285 8.98 -8.28 4.41
N GLU A 286 9.03 -9.13 3.39
CA GLU A 286 8.14 -9.04 2.22
C GLU A 286 6.71 -9.44 2.58
N VAL A 287 6.54 -10.49 3.38
CA VAL A 287 5.21 -11.01 3.74
C VAL A 287 4.49 -10.08 4.71
N PHE A 288 5.19 -9.30 5.51
CA PHE A 288 4.59 -8.43 6.53
C PHE A 288 4.85 -6.93 6.30
N SER A 289 5.30 -6.54 5.11
CA SER A 289 5.31 -5.13 4.71
C SER A 289 3.89 -4.61 4.54
N GLU A 290 3.69 -3.32 4.84
CA GLU A 290 2.47 -2.57 4.46
C GLU A 290 1.14 -3.13 4.99
N LEU A 291 1.18 -3.82 6.15
CA LEU A 291 -0.03 -4.33 6.78
C LEU A 291 -0.97 -3.18 7.14
N LYS A 292 -2.19 -3.23 6.60
CA LYS A 292 -3.22 -2.24 6.87
C LYS A 292 -4.02 -2.60 8.12
N THR A 293 -4.41 -1.58 8.86
CA THR A 293 -5.34 -1.74 9.98
C THR A 293 -6.74 -1.93 9.40
N PRO A 294 -7.49 -2.98 9.80
CA PRO A 294 -8.86 -3.13 9.36
C PRO A 294 -9.71 -1.92 9.74
N VAL A 295 -10.71 -1.62 8.93
CA VAL A 295 -11.65 -0.51 9.10
C VAL A 295 -13.08 -1.03 9.07
N VAL A 296 -14.00 -0.29 9.67
CA VAL A 296 -15.43 -0.62 9.62
C VAL A 296 -16.03 0.00 8.35
N ASP A 297 -16.59 -0.83 7.49
CA ASP A 297 -17.34 -0.41 6.30
C ASP A 297 -18.75 0.07 6.68
N ASN A 298 -19.49 -0.76 7.40
CA ASN A 298 -20.86 -0.45 7.82
C ASN A 298 -21.10 -0.88 9.28
N LEU A 299 -21.19 0.12 10.17
CA LEU A 299 -21.44 -0.07 11.60
C LEU A 299 -22.76 -0.82 11.88
N GLN A 300 -23.81 -0.61 11.07
CA GLN A 300 -25.11 -1.28 11.28
C GLN A 300 -25.07 -2.79 11.01
N ARG A 301 -24.06 -3.26 10.28
CA ARG A 301 -23.87 -4.69 9.99
C ARG A 301 -22.97 -5.39 11.01
N ILE A 302 -22.39 -4.66 11.95
CA ILE A 302 -21.53 -5.23 12.99
C ILE A 302 -22.39 -5.95 14.04
N TRP A 303 -22.05 -7.19 14.36
CA TRP A 303 -22.73 -7.92 15.42
C TRP A 303 -22.30 -7.43 16.81
N PRO A 304 -23.20 -7.41 17.80
CA PRO A 304 -22.82 -7.14 19.20
C PRO A 304 -21.80 -8.13 19.76
N THR A 305 -21.69 -9.31 19.18
CA THR A 305 -20.71 -10.35 19.53
C THR A 305 -19.34 -10.13 18.90
N GLU A 306 -19.18 -9.15 18.00
CA GLU A 306 -17.90 -8.85 17.34
C GLU A 306 -16.83 -8.49 18.38
N SER A 307 -15.65 -9.10 18.30
CA SER A 307 -14.55 -8.91 19.23
C SER A 307 -14.20 -7.44 19.45
N ALA A 308 -14.16 -6.65 18.37
CA ALA A 308 -13.85 -5.22 18.43
C ALA A 308 -14.96 -4.39 19.10
N ALA A 309 -16.19 -4.92 19.19
CA ALA A 309 -17.31 -4.33 19.90
C ALA A 309 -17.31 -4.74 21.38
N VAL A 310 -17.22 -6.05 21.65
CA VAL A 310 -17.21 -6.66 22.99
C VAL A 310 -16.13 -6.03 23.87
N TRP A 311 -14.93 -5.84 23.30
CA TRP A 311 -13.77 -5.33 24.02
C TRP A 311 -13.49 -3.84 23.76
N SER A 312 -14.42 -3.10 23.16
CA SER A 312 -14.22 -1.70 22.73
C SER A 312 -13.80 -0.77 23.87
N GLU A 313 -14.54 -0.75 24.98
CA GLU A 313 -14.25 0.12 26.13
C GLU A 313 -12.95 -0.28 26.85
N VAL A 314 -12.66 -1.57 26.95
CA VAL A 314 -11.39 -2.08 27.51
C VAL A 314 -10.22 -1.63 26.65
N SER A 315 -10.34 -1.80 25.33
CA SER A 315 -9.31 -1.44 24.36
C SER A 315 -9.06 0.07 24.36
N ASN A 316 -10.11 0.88 24.35
CA ASN A 316 -10.02 2.34 24.42
C ASN A 316 -9.33 2.80 25.71
N ALA A 317 -9.66 2.17 26.85
CA ALA A 317 -9.02 2.49 28.13
C ALA A 317 -7.54 2.10 28.18
N ILE A 318 -7.15 0.95 27.60
CA ILE A 318 -5.74 0.56 27.46
C ILE A 318 -4.98 1.54 26.56
N LEU A 319 -5.54 1.89 25.39
CA LEU A 319 -4.93 2.85 24.46
C LEU A 319 -4.76 4.23 25.07
N SER A 320 -5.71 4.66 25.92
CA SER A 320 -5.65 5.92 26.66
C SER A 320 -4.83 5.83 27.97
N LYS A 321 -4.16 4.70 28.24
CA LYS A 321 -3.37 4.44 29.46
C LYS A 321 -4.18 4.59 30.78
N ASN A 322 -5.51 4.47 30.72
CA ASN A 322 -6.40 4.51 31.88
C ASN A 322 -6.61 3.11 32.46
N TRP A 323 -5.63 2.64 33.24
CA TRP A 323 -5.60 1.28 33.79
C TRP A 323 -6.72 0.96 34.78
N THR A 324 -7.24 1.96 35.49
CA THR A 324 -8.37 1.79 36.41
C THR A 324 -9.62 1.51 35.61
N LYS A 325 -9.95 2.37 34.63
CA LYS A 325 -11.10 2.14 33.74
C LYS A 325 -10.97 0.81 33.00
N ALA A 326 -9.79 0.50 32.46
CA ALA A 326 -9.57 -0.78 31.76
C ALA A 326 -9.88 -2.00 32.64
N ARG A 327 -9.61 -1.91 33.95
CA ARG A 327 -9.90 -3.00 34.91
C ARG A 327 -11.39 -3.11 35.16
N ASP A 328 -12.07 -1.99 35.37
CA ASP A 328 -13.50 -1.95 35.66
C ASP A 328 -14.29 -2.47 34.46
N GLU A 329 -13.96 -2.01 33.24
CA GLU A 329 -14.62 -2.46 32.01
C GLU A 329 -14.34 -3.94 31.70
N LYS A 330 -13.10 -4.42 31.90
CA LYS A 330 -12.77 -5.84 31.74
C LYS A 330 -13.57 -6.70 32.73
N SER A 331 -13.68 -6.26 33.98
CA SER A 331 -14.45 -6.97 35.01
C SER A 331 -15.94 -7.01 34.65
N SER A 332 -16.48 -5.92 34.09
CA SER A 332 -17.87 -5.85 33.63
C SER A 332 -18.18 -6.90 32.56
N VAL A 333 -17.33 -7.03 31.54
CA VAL A 333 -17.48 -8.04 30.47
C VAL A 333 -17.43 -9.46 31.06
N GLU A 334 -16.44 -9.75 31.92
CA GLU A 334 -16.24 -11.06 32.54
C GLU A 334 -17.37 -11.43 33.52
N ASP A 335 -17.85 -10.48 34.32
CA ASP A 335 -18.98 -10.68 35.24
C ASP A 335 -20.28 -10.95 34.52
N ASN A 336 -20.53 -10.23 33.41
CA ASN A 336 -21.69 -10.50 32.57
C ASN A 336 -21.63 -11.90 31.97
N GLN A 337 -20.46 -12.33 31.48
CA GLN A 337 -20.27 -13.70 31.00
C GLN A 337 -20.53 -14.74 32.11
N ARG A 338 -20.01 -14.52 33.33
CA ARG A 338 -20.26 -15.38 34.49
C ARG A 338 -21.74 -15.46 34.85
N LYS A 339 -22.46 -14.33 34.76
CA LYS A 339 -23.91 -14.27 34.99
C LYS A 339 -24.66 -15.10 33.95
N LEU A 340 -24.40 -14.90 32.66
CA LEU A 340 -25.02 -15.65 31.57
C LEU A 340 -24.73 -17.15 31.65
N ALA A 341 -23.54 -17.55 32.09
CA ALA A 341 -23.21 -18.95 32.33
C ALA A 341 -24.02 -19.56 33.47
N LYS A 342 -24.18 -18.85 34.59
CA LYS A 342 -25.02 -19.29 35.72
C LYS A 342 -26.48 -19.44 35.33
N GLU A 343 -27.01 -18.50 34.54
CA GLU A 343 -28.38 -18.53 34.04
C GLU A 343 -28.64 -19.72 33.11
N ARG A 344 -27.71 -20.04 32.21
CA ARG A 344 -27.82 -21.25 31.35
C ARG A 344 -27.74 -22.53 32.19
N ASN A 345 -26.80 -22.59 33.12
CA ASN A 345 -26.64 -23.75 33.99
C ASN A 345 -27.86 -23.98 34.89
N SER A 346 -28.50 -22.93 35.41
CA SER A 346 -29.71 -23.06 36.24
C SER A 346 -30.91 -23.57 35.45
N LYS A 347 -30.92 -23.38 34.12
CA LYS A 347 -31.94 -23.91 33.21
C LYS A 347 -31.57 -25.29 32.64
N GLY A 348 -30.37 -25.81 32.89
CA GLY A 348 -29.87 -27.03 32.27
C GLY A 348 -29.63 -26.91 30.76
N GLU A 349 -29.46 -25.69 30.25
CA GLU A 349 -29.24 -25.41 28.83
C GLU A 349 -27.77 -25.59 28.46
N THR A 350 -27.50 -26.31 27.37
CA THR A 350 -26.15 -26.42 26.79
C THR A 350 -25.94 -25.32 25.76
N TRP A 351 -24.75 -24.74 25.70
CA TRP A 351 -24.42 -23.77 24.65
C TRP A 351 -24.37 -24.45 23.28
N VAL A 352 -25.03 -23.85 22.30
CA VAL A 352 -24.96 -24.26 20.91
C VAL A 352 -24.36 -23.11 20.11
N PRO A 353 -23.17 -23.27 19.52
CA PRO A 353 -22.56 -22.26 18.67
C PRO A 353 -23.47 -21.92 17.48
N LYS A 354 -23.42 -20.67 17.02
CA LYS A 354 -24.34 -20.17 15.99
C LYS A 354 -23.83 -20.37 14.57
N LEU A 355 -22.50 -20.48 14.41
CA LEU A 355 -21.84 -20.48 13.10
C LEU A 355 -21.20 -21.83 12.78
N PHE A 356 -20.96 -22.66 13.80
CA PHE A 356 -20.31 -23.96 13.68
C PHE A 356 -21.11 -25.08 14.34
N THR A 357 -21.11 -26.25 13.71
CA THR A 357 -21.44 -27.51 14.38
C THR A 357 -20.19 -28.01 15.09
N VAL A 358 -20.31 -28.39 16.36
CA VAL A 358 -19.18 -28.75 17.20
C VAL A 358 -19.39 -30.10 17.85
N SER A 359 -18.38 -30.96 17.75
CA SER A 359 -18.31 -32.25 18.43
C SER A 359 -16.96 -32.41 19.14
N TYR A 360 -16.95 -33.21 20.20
CA TYR A 360 -15.75 -33.54 20.95
C TYR A 360 -15.75 -35.04 21.27
N SER A 361 -14.65 -35.72 20.93
CA SER A 361 -14.34 -37.08 21.39
C SER A 361 -12.94 -37.12 22.00
N LYS A 362 -12.65 -38.14 22.82
CA LYS A 362 -11.30 -38.28 23.41
C LYS A 362 -10.27 -38.66 22.35
N GLU A 363 -10.72 -39.32 21.29
CA GLU A 363 -9.90 -39.84 20.20
C GLU A 363 -9.60 -38.77 19.14
N ASP A 364 -10.60 -37.97 18.75
CA ASP A 364 -10.52 -37.05 17.61
C ASP A 364 -10.36 -35.57 18.01
N ASP A 365 -10.38 -35.29 19.32
CA ASP A 365 -10.37 -33.95 19.92
C ASP A 365 -11.59 -33.11 19.47
N TRP A 366 -11.51 -31.79 19.57
CA TRP A 366 -12.55 -30.88 19.08
C TRP A 366 -12.60 -30.85 17.55
N GLU A 367 -13.80 -31.04 17.01
CA GLU A 367 -14.10 -30.85 15.59
C GLU A 367 -15.15 -29.75 15.43
N CYS A 368 -14.80 -28.76 14.60
CA CYS A 368 -15.68 -27.65 14.26
C CYS A 368 -15.93 -27.68 12.76
N SER A 369 -17.19 -27.80 12.34
CA SER A 369 -17.59 -27.72 10.93
C SER A 369 -18.46 -26.48 10.71
N PRO A 370 -18.20 -25.67 9.67
CA PRO A 370 -19.03 -24.51 9.40
C PRO A 370 -20.45 -24.94 9.04
N ILE A 371 -21.45 -24.20 9.53
CA ILE A 371 -22.88 -24.46 9.22
C ILE A 371 -23.21 -24.00 7.79
N GLN A 372 -22.56 -22.93 7.34
CA GLN A 372 -22.70 -22.41 5.97
C GLN A 372 -21.53 -22.88 5.11
N GLU A 373 -21.80 -23.14 3.84
CA GLU A 373 -20.76 -23.50 2.87
C GLU A 373 -19.82 -22.33 2.57
N ARG A 374 -20.32 -21.08 2.67
CA ARG A 374 -19.56 -19.88 2.33
C ARG A 374 -19.65 -18.82 3.41
N VAL A 375 -18.57 -18.05 3.55
CA VAL A 375 -18.51 -16.89 4.42
C VAL A 375 -18.93 -15.64 3.63
N PRO A 376 -19.99 -14.93 4.05
CA PRO A 376 -20.42 -13.71 3.38
C PRO A 376 -19.41 -12.57 3.59
N PRO A 377 -19.43 -11.52 2.73
CA PRO A 377 -18.65 -10.31 2.93
C PRO A 377 -18.89 -9.68 4.29
N ALA A 378 -17.81 -9.25 4.93
CA ALA A 378 -17.80 -8.75 6.29
C ALA A 378 -18.04 -7.24 6.38
N PRO A 379 -18.53 -6.76 7.54
CA PRO A 379 -18.63 -5.34 7.85
C PRO A 379 -17.28 -4.69 8.25
N ILE A 380 -16.25 -5.49 8.54
CA ILE A 380 -14.87 -5.03 8.77
C ILE A 380 -14.04 -5.42 7.56
N ASP A 381 -13.27 -4.50 6.99
CA ASP A 381 -12.46 -4.73 5.79
C ASP A 381 -11.03 -4.24 5.99
N VAL A 382 -10.05 -4.99 5.47
CA VAL A 382 -8.61 -4.63 5.54
C VAL A 382 -8.21 -3.60 4.48
N TYR A 383 -8.83 -3.66 3.31
CA TYR A 383 -8.46 -2.87 2.15
C TYR A 383 -9.49 -1.82 1.77
N ARG A 384 -10.71 -1.87 2.31
CA ARG A 384 -11.77 -0.90 1.99
C ARG A 384 -11.73 0.32 2.92
N GLN A 385 -10.61 1.03 2.91
CA GLN A 385 -10.67 2.50 2.80
C GLN A 385 -10.45 2.79 1.31
N HIS A 386 -11.58 2.88 0.59
CA HIS A 386 -11.69 2.81 -0.87
C HIS A 386 -11.32 1.44 -1.46
N GLU A 387 -12.30 0.75 -2.04
CA GLU A 387 -12.08 0.14 -3.34
C GLU A 387 -11.59 1.25 -4.28
N SER A 388 -10.29 1.48 -4.24
CA SER A 388 -9.53 2.01 -5.35
C SER A 388 -9.32 0.81 -6.28
N SER A 389 -10.33 0.35 -7.03
CA SER A 389 -10.35 0.74 -8.44
C SER A 389 -10.01 2.21 -8.48
N MET A 390 -8.77 2.58 -8.85
CA MET A 390 -8.36 3.99 -8.99
C MET A 390 -9.61 4.76 -9.43
N GLU A 391 -10.20 5.62 -8.59
CA GLU A 391 -11.56 6.12 -8.82
C GLU A 391 -11.65 6.58 -10.27
N ALA A 392 -12.28 5.74 -11.10
CA ALA A 392 -12.16 5.83 -12.53
C ALA A 392 -13.51 6.27 -13.02
N GLN A 393 -13.57 7.51 -13.48
CA GLN A 393 -14.75 8.01 -14.16
C GLN A 393 -14.65 7.57 -15.62
N VAL A 394 -15.55 6.66 -16.01
CA VAL A 394 -15.69 6.23 -17.40
C VAL A 394 -16.91 6.93 -17.97
N SER A 395 -16.72 7.67 -19.06
CA SER A 395 -17.80 8.29 -19.82
C SER A 395 -17.74 7.79 -21.26
N GLU A 396 -18.85 7.27 -21.76
CA GLU A 396 -18.91 6.61 -23.07
C GLU A 396 -20.13 7.10 -23.86
N GLY A 397 -19.89 7.44 -25.12
CA GLY A 397 -20.89 7.78 -26.11
C GLY A 397 -20.66 6.95 -27.37
N ASN A 398 -21.47 7.16 -28.41
CA ASN A 398 -21.44 6.31 -29.61
C ASN A 398 -20.06 6.23 -30.29
N ASP A 399 -19.27 7.32 -30.25
CA ASP A 399 -18.01 7.44 -31.00
C ASP A 399 -16.79 7.74 -30.11
N ILE A 400 -16.98 7.96 -28.80
CA ILE A 400 -15.89 8.35 -27.90
C ILE A 400 -16.07 7.76 -26.50
N LYS A 401 -14.96 7.31 -25.94
CA LYS A 401 -14.85 6.83 -24.56
C LYS A 401 -13.74 7.59 -23.87
N VAL A 402 -13.99 7.99 -22.64
CA VAL A 402 -13.07 8.76 -21.81
C VAL A 402 -12.89 8.04 -20.49
N VAL A 403 -11.64 7.85 -20.08
CA VAL A 403 -11.28 7.23 -18.81
C VAL A 403 -10.43 8.20 -18.01
N LEU A 404 -10.96 8.70 -16.91
CA LEU A 404 -10.30 9.64 -16.00
C LEU A 404 -10.04 8.94 -14.67
N THR A 405 -8.86 9.12 -14.11
CA THR A 405 -8.49 8.52 -12.83
C THR A 405 -8.07 9.57 -11.82
N LYS A 406 -8.28 9.29 -10.53
CA LYS A 406 -7.84 10.16 -9.44
C LYS A 406 -6.34 10.52 -9.57
N PRO A 407 -5.95 11.78 -9.30
CA PRO A 407 -4.54 12.14 -9.12
C PRO A 407 -3.89 11.27 -8.04
N SER A 408 -2.76 10.64 -8.34
CA SER A 408 -2.01 9.87 -7.33
C SER A 408 -1.54 10.76 -6.17
N SER A 409 -1.59 10.24 -4.94
CA SER A 409 -1.01 10.88 -3.75
C SER A 409 0.50 11.07 -3.88
N PHE A 410 1.06 11.96 -3.05
CA PHE A 410 2.49 12.29 -2.98
C PHE A 410 3.35 11.19 -2.36
N ASP A 411 2.74 10.41 -1.47
CA ASP A 411 3.32 9.16 -1.06
C ASP A 411 3.17 8.20 -2.25
N GLY A 412 4.24 7.50 -2.60
CA GLY A 412 4.31 6.57 -3.73
C GLY A 412 3.38 5.36 -3.61
N ASP A 413 2.10 5.56 -3.32
CA ASP A 413 0.98 4.61 -3.31
C ASP A 413 0.57 4.21 -4.75
N ALA A 414 1.53 4.05 -5.65
CA ALA A 414 1.36 2.96 -6.60
C ALA A 414 1.59 1.72 -5.76
N ASP A 415 0.51 1.01 -5.40
CA ASP A 415 0.52 -0.30 -4.74
C ASP A 415 1.89 -0.95 -4.92
N ALA A 416 2.74 -0.85 -3.88
CA ALA A 416 4.09 -1.41 -3.90
C ALA A 416 4.06 -2.95 -3.80
N ASP A 417 2.89 -3.53 -4.05
CA ASP A 417 2.70 -4.88 -4.56
C ASP A 417 3.51 -5.06 -5.87
N TYR A 418 4.70 -5.66 -5.72
CA TYR A 418 5.45 -6.39 -6.76
C TYR A 418 6.29 -5.65 -7.81
N THR A 419 6.43 -4.32 -7.84
CA THR A 419 7.03 -3.68 -9.05
C THR A 419 8.49 -3.23 -8.95
N ALA A 420 9.06 -2.86 -7.80
CA ALA A 420 10.41 -2.24 -7.80
C ALA A 420 11.56 -3.16 -8.30
N PRO A 421 11.69 -4.44 -7.86
CA PRO A 421 12.76 -5.31 -8.36
C PRO A 421 12.59 -5.70 -9.83
N HIS A 422 11.34 -5.97 -10.25
CA HIS A 422 11.03 -6.31 -11.64
C HIS A 422 11.18 -5.10 -12.57
N PHE A 423 10.82 -3.90 -12.12
CA PHE A 423 11.03 -2.65 -12.84
C PHE A 423 12.51 -2.32 -12.96
N VAL A 424 13.29 -2.43 -11.87
CA VAL A 424 14.76 -2.27 -11.92
C VAL A 424 15.38 -3.27 -12.88
N HIS A 425 15.01 -4.55 -12.79
CA HIS A 425 15.48 -5.56 -13.74
C HIS A 425 15.07 -5.22 -15.18
N ARG A 426 13.85 -4.73 -15.40
CA ARG A 426 13.38 -4.28 -16.71
C ARG A 426 14.17 -3.08 -17.23
N LEU A 427 14.40 -2.06 -16.43
CA LEU A 427 15.21 -0.90 -16.80
C LEU A 427 16.64 -1.30 -17.11
N VAL A 428 17.26 -2.15 -16.28
CA VAL A 428 18.58 -2.72 -16.54
C VAL A 428 18.58 -3.50 -17.85
N SER A 429 17.51 -4.26 -18.15
CA SER A 429 17.39 -4.99 -19.43
C SER A 429 17.21 -4.05 -20.63
N LEU A 430 16.39 -3.00 -20.50
CA LEU A 430 16.11 -2.00 -21.54
C LEU A 430 17.38 -1.22 -21.90
N PHE A 431 18.18 -0.88 -20.90
CA PHE A 431 19.41 -0.10 -21.07
C PHE A 431 20.68 -0.97 -21.15
N ARG A 432 20.57 -2.30 -21.18
CA ARG A 432 21.72 -3.22 -21.20
C ARG A 432 22.71 -2.93 -22.32
N ASN A 433 22.21 -2.49 -23.48
CA ASN A 433 23.00 -2.19 -24.66
C ASN A 433 23.24 -0.69 -24.87
N VAL A 434 22.83 0.14 -23.92
CA VAL A 434 22.97 1.60 -23.99
C VAL A 434 24.22 2.01 -23.24
N ARG A 435 25.07 2.83 -23.86
CA ARG A 435 26.32 3.28 -23.24
C ARG A 435 26.04 4.38 -22.20
N PRO A 436 26.72 4.40 -21.05
CA PRO A 436 26.70 5.57 -20.18
C PRO A 436 27.11 6.85 -20.96
N GLY A 437 26.39 7.94 -20.73
CA GLY A 437 26.45 9.19 -21.49
C GLY A 437 25.52 9.25 -22.71
N SER A 438 24.81 8.16 -23.07
CA SER A 438 23.91 8.17 -24.24
C SER A 438 22.68 9.07 -23.99
N ASP A 439 22.37 9.87 -25.00
CA ASP A 439 21.13 10.63 -25.11
C ASP A 439 19.97 9.70 -25.45
N LEU A 440 18.91 9.74 -24.65
CA LEU A 440 17.71 8.90 -24.78
C LEU A 440 16.52 9.64 -25.40
N THR A 441 16.68 10.89 -25.86
CA THR A 441 15.61 11.75 -26.38
C THR A 441 14.87 11.11 -27.56
N ASN A 442 15.58 10.33 -28.38
CA ASN A 442 15.04 9.59 -29.52
C ASN A 442 14.95 8.07 -29.26
N PHE A 443 15.07 7.63 -28.00
CA PHE A 443 15.08 6.21 -27.66
C PHE A 443 13.66 5.63 -27.73
N GLN A 444 13.40 4.82 -28.76
CA GLN A 444 12.10 4.21 -29.04
C GLN A 444 11.84 2.94 -28.21
N ALA A 445 11.91 3.02 -26.89
CA ALA A 445 11.50 1.93 -26.02
C ALA A 445 10.12 2.19 -25.43
N SER A 446 9.17 1.31 -25.74
CA SER A 446 7.89 1.29 -25.05
C SER A 446 8.01 0.47 -23.77
N LEU A 447 7.64 1.08 -22.63
CA LEU A 447 7.45 0.36 -21.39
C LEU A 447 6.26 -0.60 -21.54
N THR A 448 6.29 -1.76 -20.88
CA THR A 448 5.11 -2.64 -20.86
C THR A 448 4.00 -2.02 -20.00
N PRO A 449 2.71 -2.20 -20.35
CA PRO A 449 1.58 -1.58 -19.63
C PRO A 449 1.55 -1.79 -18.12
N GLN A 450 2.10 -2.90 -17.63
CA GLN A 450 2.25 -3.19 -16.19
C GLN A 450 3.13 -2.18 -15.41
N PHE A 451 3.91 -1.35 -16.10
CA PHE A 451 4.70 -0.26 -15.52
C PHE A 451 4.12 1.11 -15.90
N ASN A 452 2.93 1.15 -16.51
CA ASN A 452 2.27 2.39 -16.83
C ASN A 452 1.21 2.76 -15.79
N ILE A 453 1.21 4.01 -15.36
CA ILE A 453 0.01 4.59 -14.76
C ILE A 453 -1.01 4.87 -15.88
N PRO A 454 -2.32 4.77 -15.64
CA PRO A 454 -3.37 5.00 -16.65
C PRO A 454 -3.59 6.49 -16.94
N LYS A 455 -2.50 7.17 -17.30
CA LYS A 455 -2.43 8.59 -17.64
C LYS A 455 -1.33 8.84 -18.67
N SER A 456 -1.55 9.76 -19.59
CA SER A 456 -0.49 10.26 -20.46
C SER A 456 0.39 11.28 -19.74
N GLN A 457 1.59 11.54 -20.27
CA GLN A 457 2.46 12.58 -19.72
C GLN A 457 1.79 13.96 -19.78
N LEU A 458 0.96 14.26 -20.79
CA LEU A 458 0.24 15.54 -20.86
C LEU A 458 -0.75 15.69 -19.71
N GLN A 459 -1.50 14.63 -19.38
CA GLN A 459 -2.38 14.63 -18.21
C GLN A 459 -1.59 14.81 -16.92
N PHE A 460 -0.50 14.07 -16.76
CA PHE A 460 0.33 14.14 -15.55
C PHE A 460 0.93 15.55 -15.33
N VAL A 461 1.38 16.19 -16.42
CA VAL A 461 1.92 17.55 -16.41
C VAL A 461 0.80 18.57 -16.17
N GLY A 462 -0.35 18.41 -16.84
CA GLY A 462 -1.52 19.27 -16.65
C GLY A 462 -1.98 19.26 -15.20
N GLU A 463 -2.16 18.07 -14.61
CA GLU A 463 -2.52 17.91 -13.21
C GLU A 463 -1.60 18.72 -12.29
N SER A 464 -0.29 18.69 -12.56
CA SER A 464 0.71 19.45 -11.80
C SER A 464 0.49 20.97 -11.86
N ALA A 465 -0.11 21.48 -12.94
CA ALA A 465 -0.38 22.90 -13.16
C ALA A 465 -1.69 23.41 -12.52
N TYR A 466 -2.79 22.63 -12.50
CA TYR A 466 -4.10 23.11 -12.01
C TYR A 466 -4.59 22.49 -10.69
N LEU A 467 -4.15 21.29 -10.31
CA LEU A 467 -4.67 20.62 -9.11
C LEU A 467 -3.93 21.01 -7.82
N PHE A 468 -2.61 21.19 -7.92
CA PHE A 468 -1.77 21.36 -6.73
C PHE A 468 -1.44 22.82 -6.44
N GLY A 469 -1.51 23.66 -7.48
CA GLY A 469 -1.07 25.04 -7.43
C GLY A 469 -2.19 26.08 -7.49
N LYS A 470 -3.45 25.74 -7.74
CA LYS A 470 -4.50 26.75 -7.97
C LYS A 470 -4.68 27.70 -6.78
N ASP A 471 -4.78 27.17 -5.56
CA ASP A 471 -4.95 28.02 -4.38
C ASP A 471 -3.70 28.89 -4.13
N LEU A 472 -2.50 28.33 -4.37
CA LEU A 472 -1.25 29.09 -4.31
C LEU A 472 -1.18 30.16 -5.40
N LEU A 473 -1.67 29.87 -6.60
CA LEU A 473 -1.72 30.79 -7.73
C LEU A 473 -2.65 31.97 -7.41
N TYR A 474 -3.80 31.70 -6.77
CA TYR A 474 -4.68 32.74 -6.28
C TYR A 474 -4.07 33.51 -5.10
N GLN A 475 -3.29 32.87 -4.22
CA GLN A 475 -2.50 33.57 -3.21
C GLN A 475 -1.45 34.49 -3.84
N CYS A 476 -0.78 34.06 -4.92
CA CYS A 476 0.13 34.91 -5.68
C CYS A 476 -0.56 36.18 -6.18
N ASN A 477 -1.78 36.05 -6.70
CA ASN A 477 -2.52 37.18 -7.24
C ASN A 477 -3.11 38.11 -6.16
N ASN A 478 -3.39 37.59 -4.97
CA ASN A 478 -4.03 38.33 -3.87
C ASN A 478 -3.04 38.94 -2.87
N ALA A 479 -1.75 38.61 -2.92
CA ALA A 479 -0.75 39.18 -2.01
C ALA A 479 -0.51 40.68 -2.27
N GLU A 480 -0.46 41.46 -1.19
CA GLU A 480 -0.44 42.93 -1.23
C GLU A 480 0.89 43.49 -1.73
N SER A 481 2.01 42.95 -1.22
CA SER A 481 3.35 43.39 -1.59
C SER A 481 3.99 42.53 -2.69
N SER A 482 4.83 43.13 -3.53
CA SER A 482 5.58 42.39 -4.56
C SER A 482 6.44 41.27 -3.97
N LEU A 483 6.97 41.43 -2.74
CA LEU A 483 7.77 40.39 -2.09
C LEU A 483 6.91 39.20 -1.64
N GLU A 484 5.74 39.43 -1.05
CA GLU A 484 4.82 38.34 -0.66
C GLU A 484 4.26 37.61 -1.88
N ARG A 485 3.96 38.34 -2.96
CA ARG A 485 3.61 37.72 -4.25
C ARG A 485 4.74 36.84 -4.75
N PHE A 486 5.97 37.36 -4.73
CA PHE A 486 7.15 36.61 -5.17
C PHE A 486 7.39 35.34 -4.32
N ILE A 487 7.24 35.41 -3.00
CA ILE A 487 7.31 34.24 -2.10
C ILE A 487 6.23 33.21 -2.46
N SER A 488 5.01 33.67 -2.76
CA SER A 488 3.91 32.79 -3.17
C SER A 488 4.20 32.15 -4.53
N VAL A 489 4.80 32.88 -5.48
CA VAL A 489 5.23 32.35 -6.78
C VAL A 489 6.32 31.28 -6.61
N VAL A 490 7.25 31.47 -5.67
CA VAL A 490 8.24 30.44 -5.30
C VAL A 490 7.54 29.19 -4.77
N ALA A 491 6.59 29.33 -3.84
CA ALA A 491 5.82 28.20 -3.29
C ALA A 491 5.04 27.47 -4.38
N TRP A 492 4.35 28.21 -5.24
CA TRP A 492 3.62 27.69 -6.40
C TRP A 492 4.57 26.94 -7.35
N SER A 493 5.72 27.53 -7.71
CA SER A 493 6.70 26.90 -8.61
C SER A 493 7.19 25.55 -8.06
N ILE A 494 7.44 25.46 -6.76
CA ILE A 494 7.81 24.20 -6.09
C ILE A 494 6.65 23.19 -6.16
N SER A 495 5.41 23.63 -5.92
CA SER A 495 4.23 22.75 -5.97
C SER A 495 4.02 22.08 -7.33
N THR A 496 4.48 22.70 -8.42
CA THR A 496 4.39 22.13 -9.78
C THR A 496 5.41 21.01 -10.07
N THR A 497 6.36 20.73 -9.16
CA THR A 497 7.44 19.75 -9.37
C THR A 497 7.06 18.34 -8.90
N ARG A 498 6.14 17.69 -9.61
CA ARG A 498 5.66 16.33 -9.30
C ARG A 498 6.41 15.25 -10.09
N ALA A 499 6.75 14.15 -9.44
CA ALA A 499 7.28 12.95 -10.08
C ALA A 499 6.33 11.75 -9.88
N PRO A 500 6.26 10.79 -10.82
CA PRO A 500 5.55 9.54 -10.60
C PRO A 500 6.24 8.71 -9.51
N ALA A 501 5.51 7.76 -8.92
CA ALA A 501 6.10 6.79 -8.00
C ALA A 501 7.20 5.97 -8.69
N PHE A 502 8.25 5.58 -7.94
CA PHE A 502 9.29 4.70 -8.49
C PHE A 502 8.67 3.34 -8.86
N GLY A 503 8.87 2.89 -10.09
CA GLY A 503 8.28 1.63 -10.58
C GLY A 503 7.29 1.82 -11.73
N VAL A 504 6.78 3.04 -11.91
CA VAL A 504 5.76 3.34 -12.91
C VAL A 504 6.06 4.63 -13.67
N ALA A 505 5.49 4.76 -14.87
CA ALA A 505 5.59 5.97 -15.70
C ALA A 505 4.29 6.21 -16.48
N PRO A 506 3.91 7.45 -16.79
CA PRO A 506 2.78 7.71 -17.68
C PRO A 506 3.06 7.23 -19.12
N TYR A 507 2.03 7.25 -19.96
CA TYR A 507 2.19 7.00 -21.40
C TYR A 507 2.97 8.14 -22.06
N ASN A 508 3.83 7.79 -23.03
CA ASN A 508 4.46 8.77 -23.89
C ASN A 508 3.38 9.35 -24.82
N PRO A 509 3.14 10.67 -24.81
CA PRO A 509 2.08 11.26 -25.63
C PRO A 509 2.33 11.06 -27.12
N VAL A 510 1.27 10.86 -27.89
CA VAL A 510 1.36 10.84 -29.36
C VAL A 510 1.40 12.27 -29.92
N LEU A 511 1.90 12.43 -31.15
CA LEU A 511 2.02 13.77 -31.76
C LEU A 511 0.63 14.35 -32.03
N GLY A 512 0.36 15.55 -31.50
CA GLY A 512 -0.95 16.19 -31.58
C GLY A 512 -1.96 15.70 -30.53
N GLU A 513 -1.55 14.86 -29.59
CA GLU A 513 -2.34 14.59 -28.38
C GLU A 513 -2.58 15.90 -27.61
N THR A 514 -3.77 16.05 -27.06
CA THR A 514 -4.20 17.24 -26.31
C THR A 514 -4.65 16.86 -24.90
N HIS A 515 -4.60 17.80 -23.97
CA HIS A 515 -5.28 17.68 -22.68
C HIS A 515 -5.98 18.99 -22.32
N HIS A 516 -7.30 18.98 -22.17
CA HIS A 516 -8.11 20.18 -21.88
C HIS A 516 -8.98 19.99 -20.64
N VAL A 517 -8.77 20.83 -19.62
CA VAL A 517 -9.40 20.67 -18.30
C VAL A 517 -9.64 22.00 -17.60
N SER A 518 -10.74 22.11 -16.86
CA SER A 518 -11.10 23.28 -16.06
C SER A 518 -11.18 22.95 -14.57
N SER A 519 -10.75 23.88 -13.72
CA SER A 519 -10.91 23.82 -12.27
C SER A 519 -11.42 25.17 -11.78
N GLY A 520 -12.72 25.27 -11.51
CA GLY A 520 -13.39 26.57 -11.31
C GLY A 520 -13.22 27.47 -12.55
N SER A 521 -12.68 28.68 -12.37
CA SER A 521 -12.42 29.63 -13.46
C SER A 521 -11.08 29.43 -14.18
N LEU A 522 -10.19 28.57 -13.67
CA LEU A 522 -8.91 28.28 -14.29
C LEU A 522 -9.08 27.21 -15.38
N ASN A 523 -8.72 27.53 -16.61
CA ASN A 523 -8.78 26.62 -17.76
C ASN A 523 -7.36 26.29 -18.22
N VAL A 524 -7.07 25.02 -18.47
CA VAL A 524 -5.74 24.53 -18.85
C VAL A 524 -5.82 23.69 -20.11
N LEU A 525 -4.89 23.95 -21.02
CA LEU A 525 -4.79 23.31 -22.32
C LEU A 525 -3.35 22.90 -22.61
N LEU A 526 -3.14 21.65 -23.00
CA LEU A 526 -1.85 21.12 -23.42
C LEU A 526 -1.92 20.50 -24.82
N GLU A 527 -0.80 20.54 -25.55
CA GLU A 527 -0.61 19.85 -26.82
C GLU A 527 0.81 19.23 -26.89
N GLN A 528 0.92 17.99 -27.38
CA GLN A 528 2.20 17.42 -27.78
C GLN A 528 2.60 17.98 -29.16
N VAL A 529 3.43 19.02 -29.16
CA VAL A 529 3.77 19.81 -30.36
C VAL A 529 4.92 19.22 -31.19
N SER A 530 5.79 18.40 -30.58
CA SER A 530 6.84 17.64 -31.27
C SER A 530 7.05 16.28 -30.62
N TYR A 531 7.44 15.26 -31.38
CA TYR A 531 7.62 13.88 -30.89
C TYR A 531 9.10 13.46 -30.79
N HIS A 532 9.94 13.92 -31.72
CA HIS A 532 11.39 13.63 -31.76
C HIS A 532 12.18 14.89 -32.16
N PRO A 533 12.61 15.72 -31.20
CA PRO A 533 12.49 15.51 -29.75
C PRO A 533 11.05 15.68 -29.21
N PRO A 534 10.72 15.08 -28.04
CA PRO A 534 9.43 15.31 -27.40
C PRO A 534 9.36 16.73 -26.84
N VAL A 535 8.36 17.48 -27.27
CA VAL A 535 8.05 18.83 -26.77
C VAL A 535 6.55 18.92 -26.50
N ALA A 536 6.20 19.35 -25.30
CA ALA A 536 4.83 19.61 -24.88
C ALA A 536 4.65 21.11 -24.59
N ALA A 537 3.55 21.67 -25.07
CA ALA A 537 3.18 23.06 -24.82
C ALA A 537 1.96 23.09 -23.90
N LEU A 538 1.93 24.03 -22.96
CA LEU A 538 0.85 24.27 -22.02
C LEU A 538 0.48 25.76 -22.02
N HIS A 539 -0.82 26.03 -22.04
CA HIS A 539 -1.42 27.33 -21.81
C HIS A 539 -2.51 27.19 -20.76
N ALA A 540 -2.48 28.05 -19.75
CA ALA A 540 -3.49 28.10 -18.71
C ALA A 540 -3.91 29.56 -18.49
N THR A 541 -5.21 29.81 -18.43
CA THR A 541 -5.76 31.14 -18.17
C THR A 541 -6.88 31.10 -17.15
N ASP A 542 -6.91 32.08 -16.25
CA ASP A 542 -8.06 32.38 -15.41
C ASP A 542 -8.52 33.81 -15.71
N ASP A 543 -9.60 33.91 -16.49
CA ASP A 543 -10.15 35.20 -16.93
C ASP A 543 -10.75 36.02 -15.79
N LYS A 544 -11.15 35.36 -14.69
CA LYS A 544 -11.76 36.04 -13.54
C LYS A 544 -10.68 36.66 -12.67
N GLU A 545 -9.59 35.92 -12.46
CA GLU A 545 -8.47 36.35 -11.64
C GLU A 545 -7.37 37.08 -12.46
N ASN A 546 -7.50 37.16 -13.79
CA ASN A 546 -6.53 37.75 -14.73
C ASN A 546 -5.12 37.14 -14.59
N ILE A 547 -5.06 35.81 -14.65
CA ILE A 547 -3.80 35.04 -14.59
C ILE A 547 -3.57 34.33 -15.92
N GLU A 548 -2.32 34.33 -16.39
CA GLU A 548 -1.88 33.55 -17.55
C GLU A 548 -0.60 32.77 -17.22
N PHE A 549 -0.56 31.48 -17.55
CA PHE A 549 0.62 30.63 -17.42
C PHE A 549 0.91 29.90 -18.73
N ILE A 550 2.14 30.02 -19.20
CA ILE A 550 2.65 29.37 -20.42
C ILE A 550 3.86 28.53 -20.05
N TRP A 551 3.90 27.30 -20.57
CA TRP A 551 5.04 26.42 -20.39
C TRP A 551 5.32 25.62 -21.66
N CYS A 552 6.57 25.71 -22.14
CA CYS A 552 7.10 24.82 -23.16
C CYS A 552 8.05 23.84 -22.46
N GLN A 553 7.80 22.54 -22.53
CA GLN A 553 8.57 21.51 -21.85
C GLN A 553 9.27 20.60 -22.85
N HIS A 554 10.60 20.51 -22.75
CA HIS A 554 11.44 19.64 -23.56
C HIS A 554 12.38 18.80 -22.67
N PRO A 555 12.00 17.56 -22.30
CA PRO A 555 12.87 16.68 -21.52
C PRO A 555 13.99 16.07 -22.38
N VAL A 556 15.23 16.18 -21.88
CA VAL A 556 16.45 15.60 -22.48
C VAL A 556 17.03 14.55 -21.52
N PRO A 557 16.59 13.28 -21.62
CA PRO A 557 17.07 12.18 -20.79
C PRO A 557 18.45 11.68 -21.23
N LYS A 558 19.36 11.50 -20.26
CA LYS A 558 20.69 10.89 -20.44
C LYS A 558 20.88 9.72 -19.50
N PHE A 559 21.40 8.61 -20.04
CA PHE A 559 21.67 7.41 -19.27
C PHE A 559 23.09 7.40 -18.71
N TYR A 560 23.27 7.06 -17.43
CA TYR A 560 24.57 7.00 -16.75
C TYR A 560 24.90 5.61 -16.18
N GLY A 561 24.32 4.54 -16.73
CA GLY A 561 24.55 3.17 -16.29
C GLY A 561 23.60 2.73 -15.17
N THR A 562 23.63 3.41 -14.03
CA THR A 562 22.79 3.08 -12.86
C THR A 562 21.68 4.07 -12.58
N ARG A 563 21.54 5.07 -13.47
CA ARG A 563 20.55 6.13 -13.37
C ARG A 563 20.26 6.77 -14.72
N VAL A 564 19.11 7.40 -14.83
CA VAL A 564 18.75 8.32 -15.91
C VAL A 564 18.60 9.70 -15.30
N GLU A 565 19.22 10.70 -15.91
CA GLU A 565 19.02 12.11 -15.56
C GLU A 565 18.32 12.78 -16.74
N ALA A 566 17.13 13.34 -16.50
CA ALA A 566 16.38 14.10 -17.49
C ALA A 566 16.44 15.59 -17.16
N GLU A 567 17.12 16.33 -18.03
CA GLU A 567 17.11 17.78 -17.99
C GLU A 567 15.81 18.27 -18.62
N VAL A 568 15.00 18.98 -17.85
CA VAL A 568 13.71 19.50 -18.33
C VAL A 568 13.93 20.91 -18.84
N LEU A 569 14.18 21.02 -20.14
CA LEU A 569 14.39 22.30 -20.79
C LEU A 569 13.05 22.98 -21.15
N GLY A 570 13.17 24.23 -21.58
CA GLY A 570 12.05 25.12 -21.92
C GLY A 570 11.61 26.01 -20.76
N LYS A 571 11.12 27.20 -21.12
CA LYS A 571 10.80 28.30 -20.19
C LYS A 571 9.40 28.14 -19.61
N ARG A 572 9.25 28.43 -18.32
CA ARG A 572 7.96 28.60 -17.62
C ARG A 572 7.73 30.09 -17.41
N GLN A 573 6.58 30.60 -17.84
CA GLN A 573 6.22 32.00 -17.73
C GLN A 573 4.86 32.14 -17.06
N LEU A 574 4.83 32.80 -15.90
CA LEU A 574 3.60 33.17 -15.20
C LEU A 574 3.40 34.68 -15.29
N LYS A 575 2.21 35.13 -15.70
CA LYS A 575 1.81 36.53 -15.71
C LYS A 575 0.67 36.75 -14.73
N LEU A 576 0.87 37.69 -13.81
CA LEU A 576 -0.18 38.20 -12.92
C LEU A 576 -0.63 39.55 -13.48
N LEU A 577 -1.64 39.54 -14.36
CA LEU A 577 -1.97 40.70 -15.19
C LEU A 577 -2.51 41.87 -14.36
N ASN A 578 -3.16 41.60 -13.24
CA ASN A 578 -3.61 42.64 -12.29
C ASN A 578 -2.47 43.49 -11.74
N HIS A 579 -1.26 42.93 -11.67
CA HIS A 579 -0.07 43.59 -11.14
C HIS A 579 0.91 44.02 -12.24
N GLY A 580 0.68 43.60 -13.48
CA GLY A 580 1.60 43.82 -14.59
C GLY A 580 2.95 43.14 -14.37
N GLU A 581 2.97 42.01 -13.66
CA GLU A 581 4.20 41.29 -13.30
C GLU A 581 4.35 39.99 -14.11
N THR A 582 5.55 39.77 -14.64
CA THR A 582 5.94 38.60 -15.42
C THR A 582 7.06 37.84 -14.70
N TYR A 583 6.79 36.58 -14.40
CA TYR A 583 7.71 35.69 -13.69
C TYR A 583 8.25 34.64 -14.65
N MET A 584 9.57 34.61 -14.80
CA MET A 584 10.29 33.64 -15.63
C MET A 584 11.00 32.63 -14.75
N MET A 585 10.94 31.35 -15.10
CA MET A 585 11.62 30.31 -14.34
C MET A 585 12.02 29.09 -15.19
N ASN A 586 13.15 28.48 -14.86
CA ASN A 586 13.58 27.18 -15.41
C ASN A 586 13.01 26.01 -14.59
N SER A 587 13.24 24.77 -15.01
CA SER A 587 12.78 23.57 -14.29
C SER A 587 13.95 22.83 -13.64
N PRO A 588 13.73 22.12 -12.50
CA PRO A 588 14.74 21.23 -11.96
C PRO A 588 14.96 20.01 -12.87
N LYS A 589 16.04 19.27 -12.63
CA LYS A 589 16.35 18.02 -13.32
C LYS A 589 15.71 16.84 -12.61
N LEU A 590 15.13 15.91 -13.36
CA LEU A 590 14.59 14.68 -12.80
C LEU A 590 15.69 13.61 -12.83
N ILE A 591 15.94 12.94 -11.71
CA ILE A 591 16.87 11.82 -11.64
C ILE A 591 16.14 10.54 -11.23
N VAL A 592 16.24 9.51 -12.05
CA VAL A 592 15.74 8.17 -11.76
C VAL A 592 16.94 7.28 -11.46
N LYS A 593 17.16 6.95 -10.18
CA LYS A 593 18.26 6.08 -9.73
C LYS A 593 17.75 4.66 -9.60
N PHE A 594 18.50 3.70 -10.13
CA PHE A 594 18.12 2.30 -10.08
C PHE A 594 18.61 1.63 -8.78
N LEU A 595 19.72 2.13 -8.21
CA LEU A 595 20.39 1.56 -7.04
C LEU A 595 20.98 2.65 -6.12
N PRO A 596 20.46 2.86 -4.89
CA PRO A 596 19.16 2.37 -4.43
C PRO A 596 18.02 3.04 -5.23
N PRO A 597 16.92 2.30 -5.47
CA PRO A 597 15.82 2.73 -6.33
C PRO A 597 15.14 3.98 -5.76
N ARG A 598 15.11 5.07 -6.52
CA ARG A 598 14.39 6.30 -6.18
C ARG A 598 14.26 7.26 -7.37
N ILE A 599 13.31 8.17 -7.28
CA ILE A 599 13.17 9.32 -8.17
C ILE A 599 13.34 10.59 -7.33
N ASP A 600 14.26 11.47 -7.74
CA ASP A 600 14.47 12.75 -7.09
C ASP A 600 14.36 13.90 -8.12
N TRP A 601 14.01 15.10 -7.66
CA TRP A 601 14.27 16.35 -8.39
C TRP A 601 15.57 16.96 -7.86
N ILE A 602 16.44 17.44 -8.77
CA ILE A 602 17.78 17.93 -8.45
C ILE A 602 18.14 19.17 -9.27
N GLY A 603 19.14 19.91 -8.79
CA GLY A 603 19.71 21.04 -9.50
C GLY A 603 19.06 22.37 -9.13
N ASP A 604 19.47 23.40 -9.86
CA ASP A 604 19.19 24.77 -9.49
C ASP A 604 18.01 25.34 -10.29
N VAL A 605 17.06 25.93 -9.57
CA VAL A 605 15.91 26.62 -10.14
C VAL A 605 16.02 28.10 -9.83
N ASN A 606 16.02 28.90 -10.88
CA ASN A 606 16.02 30.35 -10.82
C ASN A 606 14.62 30.85 -11.19
N ILE A 607 14.10 31.77 -10.38
CA ILE A 607 12.85 32.47 -10.64
C ILE A 607 13.18 33.96 -10.65
N CYS A 608 12.72 34.70 -11.64
CA CYS A 608 12.88 36.16 -11.69
C CYS A 608 11.58 36.85 -12.08
N CYS A 609 11.30 37.98 -11.45
CA CYS A 609 10.22 38.88 -11.83
C CYS A 609 10.83 40.02 -12.63
N GLN A 610 10.40 40.18 -13.89
CA GLN A 610 11.04 41.08 -14.85
C GLN A 610 10.89 42.56 -14.47
N GLU A 611 9.79 42.91 -13.82
CA GLU A 611 9.42 44.30 -13.51
C GLU A 611 9.92 44.75 -12.13
N THR A 612 9.91 43.84 -11.15
CA THR A 612 10.34 44.17 -9.78
C THR A 612 11.83 43.95 -9.55
N GLY A 613 12.48 43.13 -10.37
CA GLY A 613 13.88 42.73 -10.19
C GLY A 613 14.12 41.86 -8.95
N LEU A 614 13.07 41.18 -8.47
CA LEU A 614 13.18 40.13 -7.46
C LEU A 614 13.64 38.84 -8.12
N GLU A 615 14.60 38.17 -7.49
CA GLU A 615 15.16 36.89 -7.94
C GLU A 615 15.17 35.88 -6.79
N ALA A 616 14.90 34.62 -7.11
CA ALA A 616 15.12 33.48 -6.24
C ALA A 616 16.11 32.50 -6.88
N GLU A 617 17.06 32.04 -6.07
CA GLU A 617 17.92 30.90 -6.36
C GLU A 617 17.50 29.75 -5.43
N LEU A 618 16.99 28.67 -6.00
CA LEU A 618 16.57 27.46 -5.29
C LEU A 618 17.48 26.28 -5.68
N CYS A 619 17.88 25.49 -4.70
CA CYS A 619 18.69 24.28 -4.88
C CYS A 619 17.90 23.07 -4.40
N TYR A 620 17.65 22.12 -5.31
CA TYR A 620 16.99 20.84 -5.01
C TYR A 620 18.05 19.78 -4.62
N ILE A 621 18.03 19.34 -3.36
CA ILE A 621 19.11 18.53 -2.75
C ILE A 621 18.66 17.08 -2.54
N THR A 622 19.55 16.11 -2.84
CA THR A 622 19.23 14.67 -2.74
C THR A 622 19.72 13.95 -1.48
N SER A 623 20.76 14.42 -0.80
CA SER A 623 21.26 13.88 0.49
C SER A 623 22.63 14.47 0.86
N SER A 624 22.93 14.55 2.17
CA SER A 624 24.29 14.75 2.71
C SER A 624 25.09 13.44 2.70
N LEU A 625 26.42 13.54 2.57
CA LEU A 625 27.38 12.41 2.60
C LEU A 625 27.37 11.58 3.91
N PHE A 626 26.67 12.03 4.97
CA PHE A 626 26.76 11.42 6.31
C PHE A 626 25.40 11.14 7.02
N GLY A 627 24.28 11.01 6.30
CA GLY A 627 23.05 10.45 6.90
C GLY A 627 21.74 10.89 6.26
N CYS A 628 20.68 10.11 6.54
CA CYS A 628 19.31 10.23 5.99
C CYS A 628 18.50 11.47 6.42
N ARG A 629 19.14 12.56 6.89
CA ARG A 629 18.41 13.79 7.25
C ARG A 629 18.30 14.71 6.03
N GLY A 630 17.06 15.05 5.64
CA GLY A 630 16.76 16.06 4.62
C GLY A 630 16.63 15.58 3.17
N LEU A 631 16.19 14.34 2.93
CA LEU A 631 15.79 13.89 1.59
C LEU A 631 14.67 14.79 1.04
N HIS A 632 14.72 15.13 -0.25
CA HIS A 632 13.75 16.01 -0.95
C HIS A 632 13.68 17.46 -0.43
N SER A 633 14.76 17.97 0.19
CA SER A 633 14.81 19.36 0.63
C SER A 633 15.11 20.32 -0.52
N VAL A 634 14.35 21.42 -0.59
CA VAL A 634 14.62 22.57 -1.45
C VAL A 634 15.08 23.70 -0.54
N LYS A 635 16.25 24.27 -0.84
CA LYS A 635 16.79 25.41 -0.09
C LYS A 635 17.01 26.57 -1.03
N GLY A 636 16.82 27.80 -0.56
CA GLY A 636 17.06 28.94 -1.41
C GLY A 636 17.04 30.26 -0.69
N LYS A 637 17.28 31.30 -1.48
CA LYS A 637 17.26 32.69 -1.06
C LYS A 637 16.48 33.53 -2.08
N ILE A 638 15.87 34.60 -1.60
CA ILE A 638 15.27 35.64 -2.43
C ILE A 638 16.08 36.91 -2.21
N TYR A 639 16.44 37.59 -3.30
CA TYR A 639 17.20 38.83 -3.25
C TYR A 639 16.71 39.83 -4.31
N GLN A 640 17.09 41.08 -4.10
CA GLN A 640 16.86 42.15 -5.06
C GLN A 640 18.09 42.31 -5.95
N SER A 641 17.97 42.07 -7.27
CA SER A 641 19.11 42.02 -8.19
C SER A 641 19.89 43.32 -8.26
N SER A 642 19.20 44.46 -8.19
CA SER A 642 19.82 45.79 -8.28
C SER A 642 20.75 46.13 -7.10
N SER A 643 20.54 45.51 -5.94
CA SER A 643 21.32 45.76 -4.72
C SER A 643 22.07 44.54 -4.21
N MET A 644 21.84 43.37 -4.79
CA MET A 644 22.27 42.06 -4.29
C MET A 644 21.90 41.84 -2.81
N LYS A 645 20.87 42.54 -2.32
CA LYS A 645 20.41 42.44 -0.93
C LYS A 645 19.52 41.22 -0.80
N THR A 646 19.95 40.25 0.01
CA THR A 646 19.11 39.12 0.44
C THR A 646 17.94 39.64 1.26
N LEU A 647 16.73 39.33 0.81
CA LEU A 647 15.47 39.68 1.45
C LEU A 647 14.90 38.51 2.26
N TYR A 648 15.15 37.29 1.78
CA TYR A 648 14.72 36.06 2.43
C TYR A 648 15.80 34.99 2.28
N GLU A 649 16.11 34.27 3.34
CA GLU A 649 17.01 33.11 3.34
C GLU A 649 16.56 32.15 4.43
N ASP A 650 16.66 30.85 4.14
CA ASP A 650 16.21 29.70 4.95
C ASP A 650 16.71 29.70 6.42
N ILE A 651 17.63 30.60 6.83
CA ILE A 651 18.26 30.63 8.17
C ILE A 651 18.30 32.03 8.83
N ASN A 652 17.46 32.99 8.45
CA ASN A 652 17.37 34.24 9.24
C ASN A 652 16.19 34.20 10.23
N ASN A 653 16.51 34.09 11.53
CA ASN A 653 15.67 34.27 12.73
C ASN A 653 15.08 33.02 13.44
N GLY A 654 15.46 31.80 13.06
CA GLY A 654 15.08 30.59 13.84
C GLY A 654 13.57 30.30 13.92
N LYS A 655 12.78 30.85 13.00
CA LYS A 655 11.33 30.65 12.91
C LYS A 655 11.01 30.07 11.53
N GLU A 656 10.82 28.74 11.47
CA GLU A 656 10.39 28.05 10.26
C GLU A 656 8.99 28.54 9.86
N THR A 657 8.83 29.00 8.62
CA THR A 657 7.52 29.39 8.06
C THR A 657 7.15 28.39 6.99
N ILE A 658 6.06 27.66 7.21
CA ILE A 658 5.51 26.73 6.23
C ILE A 658 4.78 27.56 5.18
N ILE A 659 5.34 27.64 3.97
CA ILE A 659 4.72 28.34 2.82
C ILE A 659 3.89 27.40 1.94
N TYR A 660 4.03 26.08 2.12
CA TYR A 660 3.30 25.05 1.38
C TYR A 660 3.27 23.74 2.18
N ASP A 661 2.08 23.18 2.42
CA ASP A 661 1.90 21.84 2.96
C ASP A 661 1.35 20.93 1.87
N ALA A 662 2.26 20.16 1.28
CA ALA A 662 1.95 19.20 0.23
C ALA A 662 0.85 18.22 0.69
N LYS A 663 0.99 17.61 1.89
CA LYS A 663 0.10 16.54 2.36
C LYS A 663 -1.36 16.97 2.43
N LYS A 664 -1.60 18.21 2.89
CA LYS A 664 -2.94 18.79 2.93
C LYS A 664 -3.55 18.87 1.52
N VAL A 665 -2.82 19.44 0.56
CA VAL A 665 -3.29 19.60 -0.83
C VAL A 665 -3.61 18.23 -1.46
N PHE A 666 -2.77 17.21 -1.24
CA PHE A 666 -3.03 15.88 -1.80
C PHE A 666 -4.29 15.21 -1.24
N SER A 667 -4.62 15.45 0.03
CA SER A 667 -5.79 14.85 0.67
C SER A 667 -7.12 15.34 0.10
N GLU A 668 -7.13 16.51 -0.52
CA GLU A 668 -8.34 17.19 -1.02
C GLU A 668 -8.57 16.95 -2.53
N LEU A 669 -7.69 16.22 -3.21
CA LEU A 669 -7.77 15.99 -4.66
C LEU A 669 -8.98 15.14 -5.05
N LYS A 670 -9.77 15.68 -5.98
CA LYS A 670 -10.92 15.01 -6.56
C LYS A 670 -10.60 14.47 -7.95
N THR A 671 -11.28 13.39 -8.31
CA THR A 671 -11.22 12.81 -9.65
C THR A 671 -11.90 13.75 -10.64
N PRO A 672 -11.23 14.14 -11.75
CA PRO A 672 -11.88 14.92 -12.81
C PRO A 672 -13.07 14.17 -13.42
N VAL A 673 -14.08 14.91 -13.85
CA VAL A 673 -15.31 14.39 -14.46
C VAL A 673 -15.53 14.99 -15.84
N VAL A 674 -16.24 14.27 -16.71
CA VAL A 674 -16.67 14.78 -18.00
C VAL A 674 -18.01 15.50 -17.81
N GLU A 675 -18.04 16.82 -17.95
CA GLU A 675 -19.28 17.60 -17.94
C GLU A 675 -19.98 17.60 -19.30
N ASN A 676 -19.20 17.64 -20.39
CA ASN A 676 -19.74 17.67 -21.75
C ASN A 676 -18.99 16.71 -22.66
N LEU A 677 -19.49 15.47 -22.77
CA LEU A 677 -18.88 14.43 -23.59
C LEU A 677 -18.81 14.80 -25.09
N GLN A 678 -19.77 15.56 -25.62
CA GLN A 678 -19.78 16.00 -27.02
C GLN A 678 -18.69 17.04 -27.31
N GLY A 679 -18.18 17.73 -26.29
CA GLY A 679 -17.10 18.71 -26.41
C GLY A 679 -15.70 18.09 -26.38
N ILE A 680 -15.56 16.79 -26.09
CA ILE A 680 -14.27 16.11 -26.00
C ILE A 680 -13.67 15.92 -27.39
N TRP A 681 -12.44 16.39 -27.61
CA TRP A 681 -11.74 16.15 -28.86
C TRP A 681 -11.24 14.70 -28.96
N PRO A 682 -11.19 14.10 -30.18
CA PRO A 682 -10.58 12.79 -30.38
C PRO A 682 -9.10 12.71 -29.99
N THR A 683 -8.42 13.87 -29.95
CA THR A 683 -7.03 14.00 -29.53
C THR A 683 -6.86 14.11 -28.01
N GLU A 684 -7.94 14.22 -27.24
CA GLU A 684 -7.89 14.30 -25.79
C GLU A 684 -7.21 13.05 -25.21
N SER A 685 -6.23 13.26 -24.34
CA SER A 685 -5.38 12.23 -23.76
C SER A 685 -6.21 11.11 -23.12
N ALA A 686 -7.29 11.47 -22.41
CA ALA A 686 -8.18 10.53 -21.74
C ALA A 686 -9.00 9.68 -22.71
N ALA A 687 -9.18 10.15 -23.95
CA ALA A 687 -9.83 9.44 -25.03
C ALA A 687 -8.84 8.58 -25.84
N VAL A 688 -7.69 9.15 -26.20
CA VAL A 688 -6.61 8.46 -26.95
C VAL A 688 -6.16 7.19 -26.23
N TRP A 689 -6.00 7.26 -24.91
CA TRP A 689 -5.52 6.16 -24.09
C TRP A 689 -6.63 5.39 -23.37
N SER A 690 -7.91 5.68 -23.65
CA SER A 690 -9.07 5.15 -22.91
C SER A 690 -9.08 3.63 -22.78
N GLU A 691 -8.89 2.91 -23.88
CA GLU A 691 -8.88 1.45 -23.88
C GLU A 691 -7.68 0.89 -23.09
N VAL A 692 -6.49 1.44 -23.31
CA VAL A 692 -5.28 1.05 -22.56
C VAL A 692 -5.48 1.26 -21.05
N SER A 693 -5.99 2.43 -20.66
CA SER A 693 -6.28 2.77 -19.27
C SER A 693 -7.31 1.82 -18.68
N ASN A 694 -8.41 1.56 -19.39
CA ASN A 694 -9.46 0.64 -18.95
C ASN A 694 -8.93 -0.80 -18.77
N SER A 695 -8.07 -1.27 -19.68
CA SER A 695 -7.45 -2.58 -19.60
C SER A 695 -6.43 -2.68 -18.46
N ILE A 696 -5.67 -1.62 -18.17
CA ILE A 696 -4.80 -1.55 -16.99
C ILE A 696 -5.63 -1.58 -15.70
N LEU A 697 -6.70 -0.78 -15.62
CA LEU A 697 -7.59 -0.70 -14.45
C LEU A 697 -8.29 -2.03 -14.16
N SER A 698 -8.64 -2.78 -15.20
CA SER A 698 -9.20 -4.14 -15.10
C SER A 698 -8.15 -5.24 -14.96
N LYS A 699 -6.86 -4.89 -14.85
CA LYS A 699 -5.70 -5.80 -14.76
C LYS A 699 -5.61 -6.81 -15.93
N ASN A 700 -6.17 -6.47 -17.09
CA ASN A 700 -6.05 -7.25 -18.31
C ASN A 700 -4.79 -6.85 -19.10
N TRP A 701 -3.64 -7.35 -18.65
CA TRP A 701 -2.32 -6.96 -19.17
C TRP A 701 -2.09 -7.32 -20.64
N THR A 702 -2.68 -8.42 -21.11
CA THR A 702 -2.60 -8.83 -22.51
C THR A 702 -3.34 -7.82 -23.39
N LYS A 703 -4.61 -7.54 -23.07
CA LYS A 703 -5.41 -6.56 -23.78
C LYS A 703 -4.78 -5.16 -23.74
N ALA A 704 -4.29 -4.73 -22.58
CA ALA A 704 -3.59 -3.45 -22.43
C ALA A 704 -2.34 -3.36 -23.32
N ARG A 705 -1.62 -4.47 -23.54
CA ARG A 705 -0.44 -4.52 -24.41
C ARG A 705 -0.84 -4.36 -25.87
N ASP A 706 -1.88 -5.05 -26.31
CA ASP A 706 -2.35 -5.02 -27.69
C ASP A 706 -2.92 -3.63 -28.05
N GLU A 707 -3.68 -3.03 -27.14
CA GLU A 707 -4.22 -1.67 -27.31
C GLU A 707 -3.13 -0.62 -27.31
N LYS A 708 -2.16 -0.72 -26.38
CA LYS A 708 -1.01 0.18 -26.37
C LYS A 708 -0.21 0.08 -27.66
N SER A 709 0.03 -1.14 -28.14
CA SER A 709 0.72 -1.36 -29.42
C SER A 709 -0.06 -0.74 -30.58
N THR A 710 -1.39 -0.83 -30.56
CA THR A 710 -2.27 -0.24 -31.58
C THR A 710 -2.12 1.28 -31.64
N VAL A 711 -2.15 1.97 -30.49
CA VAL A 711 -1.96 3.44 -30.43
C VAL A 711 -0.58 3.82 -30.98
N GLU A 712 0.47 3.12 -30.55
CA GLU A 712 1.84 3.40 -30.97
C GLU A 712 2.10 3.08 -32.46
N ASP A 713 1.53 1.99 -32.99
CA ASP A 713 1.64 1.63 -34.40
C ASP A 713 0.90 2.60 -35.30
N ASN A 714 -0.27 3.09 -34.87
CA ASN A 714 -0.99 4.14 -35.57
C ASN A 714 -0.15 5.44 -35.63
N GLN A 715 0.47 5.84 -34.53
CA GLN A 715 1.40 6.98 -34.50
C GLN A 715 2.59 6.78 -35.47
N ARG A 716 3.21 5.58 -35.48
CA ARG A 716 4.29 5.24 -36.43
C ARG A 716 3.82 5.28 -37.88
N LYS A 717 2.62 4.80 -38.17
CA LYS A 717 2.01 4.80 -39.50
C LYS A 717 1.76 6.23 -39.99
N LEU A 718 1.10 7.07 -39.19
CA LEU A 718 0.84 8.48 -39.53
C LEU A 718 2.14 9.27 -39.73
N ALA A 719 3.18 9.00 -38.94
CA ALA A 719 4.50 9.60 -39.15
C ALA A 719 5.11 9.19 -40.50
N LYS A 720 5.04 7.91 -40.89
CA LYS A 720 5.50 7.44 -42.20
C LYS A 720 4.72 8.08 -43.36
N GLU A 721 3.40 8.20 -43.22
CA GLU A 721 2.54 8.82 -44.23
C GLU A 721 2.90 10.30 -44.43
N ARG A 722 3.03 11.09 -43.35
CA ARG A 722 3.47 12.49 -43.43
C ARG A 722 4.85 12.62 -44.09
N ASN A 723 5.80 11.80 -43.67
CA ASN A 723 7.15 11.79 -44.24
C ASN A 723 7.14 11.44 -45.73
N SER A 724 6.27 10.51 -46.17
CA SER A 724 6.14 10.13 -47.58
C SER A 724 5.60 11.25 -48.46
N LYS A 725 4.83 12.19 -47.87
CA LYS A 725 4.28 13.37 -48.54
C LYS A 725 5.17 14.61 -48.42
N GLY A 726 6.25 14.55 -47.63
CA GLY A 726 7.07 15.72 -47.31
C GLY A 726 6.33 16.76 -46.46
N GLU A 727 5.31 16.36 -45.73
CA GLU A 727 4.50 17.25 -44.89
C GLU A 727 5.17 17.44 -43.52
N THR A 728 5.37 18.69 -43.11
CA THR A 728 5.81 19.03 -41.75
C THR A 728 4.61 19.08 -40.83
N TRP A 729 4.73 18.52 -39.62
CA TRP A 729 3.70 18.66 -38.59
C TRP A 729 3.61 20.12 -38.14
N VAL A 730 2.39 20.65 -38.09
CA VAL A 730 2.08 21.98 -37.54
C VAL A 730 1.10 21.76 -36.39
N PRO A 731 1.46 22.16 -35.16
CA PRO A 731 0.55 22.08 -34.02
C PRO A 731 -0.68 22.95 -34.24
N LYS A 732 -1.81 22.56 -33.64
CA LYS A 732 -3.09 23.24 -33.86
C LYS A 732 -3.34 24.37 -32.88
N LEU A 733 -2.75 24.31 -31.69
CA LEU A 733 -3.05 25.20 -30.58
C LEU A 733 -1.88 26.13 -30.25
N PHE A 734 -0.68 25.80 -30.73
CA PHE A 734 0.54 26.55 -30.47
C PHE A 734 1.35 26.80 -31.75
N THR A 735 2.00 27.96 -31.82
CA THR A 735 3.12 28.19 -32.73
C THR A 735 4.41 27.78 -32.03
N ILE A 736 5.31 27.12 -32.76
CA ILE A 736 6.60 26.66 -32.23
C ILE A 736 7.75 27.26 -33.01
N SER A 737 8.81 27.63 -32.28
CA SER A 737 10.11 28.00 -32.84
C SER A 737 11.22 27.32 -32.07
N TYR A 738 12.35 27.09 -32.73
CA TYR A 738 13.55 26.52 -32.11
C TYR A 738 14.76 27.37 -32.46
N SER A 739 15.53 27.76 -31.44
CA SER A 739 16.84 28.38 -31.60
C SER A 739 17.87 27.63 -30.75
N LYS A 740 19.15 27.68 -31.15
CA LYS A 740 20.22 27.04 -30.35
C LYS A 740 20.46 27.74 -29.00
N GLU A 741 20.05 29.00 -28.88
CA GLU A 741 20.29 29.85 -27.71
C GLU A 741 19.11 29.79 -26.72
N ASP A 742 17.88 29.77 -27.23
CA ASP A 742 16.64 29.84 -26.45
C ASP A 742 15.89 28.51 -26.34
N ASP A 743 16.38 27.47 -27.00
CA ASP A 743 15.73 26.17 -27.14
C ASP A 743 14.35 26.28 -27.81
N TRP A 744 13.44 25.33 -27.57
CA TRP A 744 12.06 25.39 -28.03
C TRP A 744 11.26 26.47 -27.30
N GLU A 745 10.59 27.30 -28.09
CA GLU A 745 9.60 28.26 -27.61
C GLU A 745 8.24 27.89 -28.18
N CYS A 746 7.25 27.82 -27.28
CA CYS A 746 5.87 27.49 -27.58
C CYS A 746 5.00 28.71 -27.23
N SER A 747 4.32 29.28 -28.21
CA SER A 747 3.37 30.39 -27.99
C SER A 747 1.95 29.96 -28.32
N PRO A 748 0.96 30.22 -27.45
CA PRO A 748 -0.42 29.87 -27.74
C PRO A 748 -0.96 30.69 -28.92
N ILE A 749 -1.77 30.07 -29.77
CA ILE A 749 -2.42 30.74 -30.91
C ILE A 749 -3.59 31.61 -30.44
N GLN A 750 -4.29 31.16 -29.39
CA GLN A 750 -5.37 31.92 -28.76
C GLN A 750 -4.86 32.66 -27.53
N GLU A 751 -5.38 33.85 -27.29
CA GLU A 751 -5.03 34.64 -26.11
C GLU A 751 -5.60 34.03 -24.82
N ARG A 752 -6.70 33.28 -24.91
CA ARG A 752 -7.41 32.70 -23.76
C ARG A 752 -7.73 31.24 -23.99
N VAL A 753 -7.69 30.45 -22.92
CA VAL A 753 -8.12 29.06 -22.92
C VAL A 753 -9.63 29.00 -22.62
N PRO A 754 -10.44 28.44 -23.52
CA PRO A 754 -11.88 28.32 -23.28
C PRO A 754 -12.18 27.30 -22.16
N PRO A 755 -13.38 27.35 -21.55
CA PRO A 755 -13.83 26.31 -20.62
C PRO A 755 -13.75 24.92 -21.24
N ALA A 756 -13.33 23.95 -20.43
CA ALA A 756 -13.09 22.60 -20.86
C ALA A 756 -14.30 21.69 -20.66
N PRO A 757 -14.45 20.64 -21.49
CA PRO A 757 -15.44 19.60 -21.28
C PRO A 757 -15.13 18.68 -20.09
N ILE A 758 -13.87 18.64 -19.63
CA ILE A 758 -13.42 17.92 -18.44
C ILE A 758 -13.24 18.93 -17.30
N VAL A 759 -13.84 18.66 -16.15
CA VAL A 759 -13.73 19.56 -14.99
C VAL A 759 -13.23 18.83 -13.75
N VAL A 760 -12.54 19.55 -12.89
CA VAL A 760 -12.25 19.13 -11.52
C VAL A 760 -13.37 19.66 -10.63
N PRO A 761 -14.12 18.79 -9.93
CA PRO A 761 -15.10 19.25 -8.96
C PRO A 761 -14.42 20.10 -7.87
N ILE A 762 -15.05 21.21 -7.48
CA ILE A 762 -14.62 22.08 -6.37
C ILE A 762 -14.92 21.39 -5.05
#